data_AF-A0A6A6BPQ2-F1
#
_entry.id   AF-A0A6A6BPQ2-F1
#
_cell.length_a   1.000
_cell.length_b   1.000
_cell.length_c   1.000
_cell.angle_alpha   90.00
_cell.angle_beta   90.00
_cell.angle_gamma   90.00
#
_symmetry.space_group_name_H-M   'P 1'
#
loop_
_entity.id
_entity.type
_entity.pdbx_description
1 polymer ?
#
loop_
_entity_poly.entity_id
_entity_poly.type
_entity_poly.pdbx_seq_one_letter_code
_entity_poly.pdbx_strand_id
1 'polypeptide(L)'
;QALEIGQLIKDEYFTLFESVGALEIMDPKMDSGFLAPGETLDDDYDILKELLPEEVVGIMDQLLCYEMAWHQGYPLSQTLFTSLHIDKLLWPEPRTLDEASFHRVPKLYDNDLSGQYEKSPMLMLLRAYCLGLIKYCDNVIQKVTSRDYFEEEDFSTHTYNRLLLTRFLEKEIVAILDQAEEWLGSSSVEETVKDALVSRLRLRKKLLEVTSPEESMEHLSEGWSQTRELLSAVEKSHATGKFVKEAFSSKIQRRLASTVPPRPVVEPSFSEALKVAVELCQDCLEVIRGTTQLGPGNPSEIMAYLWTFNSRKPQPLTYSRACLSSLIFGHPTEVYEELLRKDLEGLVLPADPILDPINWTIEQPVNPLVGTDNRAMMANVVNEFGARTTPQYLELWTTLCQNRCRTRRMMTHNLLAFNNLQLDVEVLDQDLHHLTKDVLQYPLASWTYHQKLTQMEWIVQLGFEQDVYLPDEYAGMYWWLSSIAATRAELLERILAFVSERHSKLAKADQPQEATAESQPKLADPEQSQEAIAVLKTKQHLQLYVLLHYLRIVPTPPRPFSSPALRYELRMKPFLAVDMPSLPPFEDFEADIHPFGPYDKPDKPLGEVVKQLSKDAEDLVKDAKVNFATVKKLGPKAARSECVSEAWSKDVSNVLLTCIAAGLATTGLGKLSGVKELSHLVKSGPGKLGDVESEKKYHDWWIIPKL
;
A
#
# COMPACT_ATOMS: atom_id res chain seq x y z
N GLN A 1 49.26 30.29 -10.80
CA GLN A 1 48.37 30.97 -11.75
C GLN A 1 47.00 31.08 -11.10
N ALA A 2 46.33 32.21 -11.25
CA ALA A 2 44.93 32.32 -10.84
C ALA A 2 44.06 31.53 -11.82
N LEU A 3 42.96 30.95 -11.34
CA LEU A 3 41.97 30.30 -12.19
C LEU A 3 41.23 31.33 -13.03
N GLU A 4 40.90 30.98 -14.27
CA GLU A 4 40.01 31.79 -15.12
C GLU A 4 38.54 31.57 -14.72
N ILE A 5 37.67 32.53 -15.05
CA ILE A 5 36.23 32.40 -14.82
C ILE A 5 35.71 31.17 -15.56
N GLY A 6 34.99 30.30 -14.84
CA GLY A 6 34.45 29.04 -15.37
C GLY A 6 35.37 27.83 -15.21
N GLN A 7 36.58 28.00 -14.67
CA GLN A 7 37.46 26.88 -14.32
C GLN A 7 37.21 26.39 -12.90
N LEU A 8 37.18 25.06 -12.73
CA LEU A 8 37.06 24.37 -11.45
C LEU A 8 38.19 23.35 -11.32
N ILE A 9 38.95 23.43 -10.24
CA ILE A 9 39.90 22.37 -9.88
C ILE A 9 39.13 21.33 -9.06
N LYS A 10 39.05 20.12 -9.59
CA LYS A 10 38.46 18.97 -8.93
C LYS A 10 39.26 17.72 -9.32
N ASP A 11 39.06 16.64 -8.58
CA ASP A 11 39.49 15.33 -9.02
C ASP A 11 38.83 14.95 -10.37
N GLU A 12 39.50 14.16 -11.20
CA GLU A 12 38.97 13.76 -12.51
C GLU A 12 37.65 13.00 -12.38
N TYR A 13 37.54 12.14 -11.37
CA TYR A 13 36.38 11.28 -11.14
C TYR A 13 35.25 11.96 -10.35
N PHE A 14 35.54 13.03 -9.60
CA PHE A 14 34.50 13.77 -8.87
C PHE A 14 33.52 14.44 -9.85
N THR A 15 32.22 14.17 -9.74
CA THR A 15 31.21 14.80 -10.61
C THR A 15 30.57 15.99 -9.92
N LEU A 16 30.23 17.03 -10.68
CA LEU A 16 29.49 18.17 -10.11
C LEU A 16 28.10 17.79 -9.58
N PHE A 17 27.55 16.67 -10.03
CA PHE A 17 26.29 16.14 -9.48
C PHE A 17 26.46 15.70 -8.02
N GLU A 18 27.60 15.12 -7.64
CA GLU A 18 27.90 14.76 -6.25
C GLU A 18 27.95 15.99 -5.33
N SER A 19 28.29 17.17 -5.87
CA SER A 19 28.31 18.42 -5.11
C SER A 19 26.92 18.99 -4.78
N VAL A 20 25.85 18.51 -5.43
CA VAL A 20 24.48 19.01 -5.21
C VAL A 20 23.98 18.69 -3.80
N GLY A 21 24.50 17.63 -3.17
CA GLY A 21 24.18 17.27 -1.78
C GLY A 21 25.10 17.91 -0.73
N ALA A 22 26.02 18.80 -1.13
CA ALA A 22 26.97 19.41 -0.20
C ALA A 22 26.27 20.40 0.76
N LEU A 23 26.73 20.42 2.01
CA LEU A 23 26.33 21.43 2.99
C LEU A 23 27.15 22.71 2.80
N GLU A 24 26.49 23.85 2.92
CA GLU A 24 27.12 25.17 2.87
C GLU A 24 27.29 25.72 4.29
N ILE A 25 28.54 25.87 4.73
CA ILE A 25 28.87 26.43 6.04
C ILE A 25 28.52 27.92 6.04
N MET A 26 28.02 28.43 7.18
CA MET A 26 27.50 29.80 7.36
C MET A 26 26.16 30.09 6.68
N ASP A 27 25.57 29.14 5.95
CA ASP A 27 24.20 29.30 5.47
C ASP A 27 23.21 28.87 6.58
N PRO A 28 22.25 29.73 6.97
CA PRO A 28 21.36 29.46 8.10
C PRO A 28 20.39 28.29 7.89
N LYS A 29 20.22 27.81 6.65
CA LYS A 29 19.37 26.67 6.32
C LYS A 29 20.16 25.39 6.11
N MET A 30 21.41 25.48 5.66
CA MET A 30 22.25 24.31 5.34
C MET A 30 23.20 23.93 6.48
N ASP A 31 23.64 24.90 7.28
CA ASP A 31 24.60 24.69 8.36
C ASP A 31 23.88 24.51 9.71
N SER A 32 23.88 23.29 10.22
CA SER A 32 23.36 23.01 11.57
C SER A 32 24.18 23.73 12.66
N GLY A 33 25.46 24.01 12.42
CA GLY A 33 26.33 24.75 13.33
C GLY A 33 26.13 26.27 13.32
N PHE A 34 25.30 26.81 12.42
CA PHE A 34 25.03 28.24 12.37
C PHE A 34 24.26 28.71 13.62
N LEU A 35 24.76 29.78 14.24
CA LEU A 35 24.12 30.46 15.38
C LEU A 35 23.68 31.85 14.94
N ALA A 36 22.38 32.13 15.07
CA ALA A 36 21.89 33.47 14.85
C ALA A 36 22.46 34.43 15.93
N PRO A 37 22.57 35.75 15.66
CA PRO A 37 23.04 36.70 16.66
C PRO A 37 22.21 36.61 17.96
N GLY A 38 22.86 36.28 19.08
CA GLY A 38 22.23 36.11 20.39
C GLY A 38 21.82 34.67 20.73
N GLU A 39 22.03 33.71 19.83
CA GLU A 39 21.78 32.30 20.08
C GLU A 39 22.99 31.60 20.73
N THR A 40 22.74 30.76 21.73
CA THR A 40 23.75 29.93 22.40
C THR A 40 23.79 28.52 21.82
N LEU A 41 24.95 27.86 21.92
CA LEU A 41 25.12 26.46 21.53
C LEU A 41 24.27 25.52 22.40
N ASP A 42 24.26 25.78 23.71
CA ASP A 42 23.58 24.96 24.71
C ASP A 42 22.12 25.40 24.93
N ASP A 43 21.34 24.47 25.48
CA ASP A 43 19.96 24.72 25.91
C ASP A 43 19.97 25.25 27.35
N ASP A 44 19.20 26.31 27.63
CA ASP A 44 19.13 26.93 28.96
C ASP A 44 18.18 26.16 29.93
N TYR A 45 17.60 25.05 29.49
CA TYR A 45 16.66 24.25 30.27
C TYR A 45 17.40 23.28 31.21
N ASP A 46 17.14 23.40 32.51
CA ASP A 46 17.61 22.43 33.50
C ASP A 46 16.76 21.16 33.48
N ILE A 47 17.35 20.07 32.98
CA ILE A 47 16.74 18.74 32.84
C ILE A 47 16.53 18.06 34.21
N LEU A 48 17.30 18.47 35.23
CA LEU A 48 17.25 17.89 36.58
C LEU A 48 16.36 18.67 37.53
N LYS A 49 15.71 19.75 37.06
CA LYS A 49 14.75 20.48 37.88
C LYS A 49 13.60 19.56 38.29
N GLU A 50 13.10 19.75 39.50
CA GLU A 50 11.91 19.03 39.95
C GLU A 50 10.71 19.45 39.09
N LEU A 51 9.98 18.45 38.57
CA LEU A 51 8.81 18.63 37.73
C LEU A 51 7.54 18.48 38.55
N LEU A 52 6.51 19.24 38.20
CA LEU A 52 5.17 18.99 38.71
C LEU A 52 4.59 17.73 38.07
N PRO A 53 3.70 16.99 38.76
CA PRO A 53 2.99 15.85 38.16
C PRO A 53 2.30 16.19 36.83
N GLU A 54 1.67 17.36 36.73
CA GLU A 54 1.02 17.88 35.53
C GLU A 54 2.03 18.17 34.40
N GLU A 55 3.24 18.61 34.74
CA GLU A 55 4.31 18.83 33.76
C GLU A 55 4.83 17.52 33.17
N VAL A 56 4.92 16.47 34.00
CA VAL A 56 5.25 15.12 33.52
C VAL A 56 4.19 14.60 32.54
N VAL A 57 2.90 14.79 32.86
CA VAL A 57 1.79 14.46 31.96
C VAL A 57 1.95 15.20 30.62
N GLY A 58 2.21 16.51 30.66
CA GLY A 58 2.38 17.31 29.45
C GLY A 58 3.59 16.90 28.59
N ILE A 59 4.70 16.51 29.21
CA ILE A 59 5.88 15.98 28.50
C ILE A 59 5.57 14.61 27.86
N MET A 60 4.90 13.70 28.58
CA MET A 60 4.49 12.40 28.05
C MET A 60 3.55 12.55 26.84
N ASP A 61 2.58 13.47 26.92
CA ASP A 61 1.63 13.74 25.83
C ASP A 61 2.35 14.31 24.60
N GLN A 62 3.31 15.22 24.78
CA GLN A 62 4.12 15.73 23.67
C GLN A 62 5.03 14.65 23.05
N LEU A 63 5.55 13.73 23.85
CA LEU A 63 6.33 12.59 23.35
C LEU A 63 5.46 11.65 22.51
N LEU A 64 4.22 11.38 22.93
CA LEU A 64 3.25 10.62 22.12
C LEU A 64 2.95 11.34 20.79
N CYS A 65 2.82 12.67 20.81
CA CYS A 65 2.67 13.47 19.59
C CYS A 65 3.83 13.27 18.61
N TYR A 66 5.07 13.31 19.11
CA TYR A 66 6.26 13.10 18.29
C TYR A 66 6.44 11.65 17.84
N GLU A 67 6.07 10.68 18.67
CA GLU A 67 6.03 9.26 18.29
C GLU A 67 5.07 9.03 17.13
N MET A 68 3.87 9.61 17.16
CA MET A 68 2.90 9.46 16.09
C MET A 68 3.31 10.19 14.80
N ALA A 69 3.95 11.36 14.90
CA ALA A 69 4.58 11.98 13.73
C ALA A 69 5.69 11.10 13.15
N TRP A 70 6.52 10.46 13.99
CA TRP A 70 7.52 9.52 13.50
C TRP A 70 6.88 8.32 12.78
N HIS A 71 5.76 7.79 13.30
CA HIS A 71 4.98 6.76 12.63
C HIS A 71 4.43 7.17 11.25
N GLN A 72 4.21 8.46 11.02
CA GLN A 72 3.81 9.02 9.74
C GLN A 72 4.98 9.28 8.77
N GLY A 73 6.22 8.94 9.17
CA GLY A 73 7.41 9.00 8.33
C GLY A 73 8.36 10.18 8.60
N TYR A 74 8.03 11.06 9.57
CA TYR A 74 8.95 12.14 9.93
C TYR A 74 10.19 11.60 10.67
N PRO A 75 11.43 11.99 10.29
CA PRO A 75 12.66 11.56 10.96
C PRO A 75 12.70 11.83 12.47
N LEU A 76 13.43 10.98 13.20
CA LEU A 76 13.61 11.12 14.65
C LEU A 76 14.18 12.49 15.06
N SER A 77 15.04 13.10 14.22
CA SER A 77 15.62 14.44 14.44
C SER A 77 14.59 15.57 14.46
N GLN A 78 13.45 15.38 13.81
CA GLN A 78 12.34 16.35 13.77
C GLN A 78 11.26 16.05 14.81
N THR A 79 11.37 14.93 15.54
CA THR A 79 10.35 14.40 16.44
C THR A 79 10.95 14.05 17.80
N LEU A 80 11.16 12.77 18.13
CA LEU A 80 11.56 12.29 19.44
C LEU A 80 12.96 12.77 19.88
N PHE A 81 13.90 12.94 18.94
CA PHE A 81 15.23 13.46 19.24
C PHE A 81 15.28 14.98 19.36
N THR A 82 14.13 15.62 19.57
CA THR A 82 14.05 16.98 20.09
C THR A 82 13.95 16.99 21.62
N SER A 83 13.63 15.87 22.27
CA SER A 83 13.52 15.79 23.73
C SER A 83 14.90 15.80 24.39
N LEU A 84 15.14 16.80 25.24
CA LEU A 84 16.38 16.91 26.01
C LEU A 84 16.56 15.74 26.99
N HIS A 85 15.45 15.21 27.52
CA HIS A 85 15.44 14.05 28.40
C HIS A 85 15.91 12.79 27.65
N ILE A 86 15.40 12.56 26.43
CA ILE A 86 15.83 11.42 25.60
C ILE A 86 17.29 11.55 25.20
N ASP A 87 17.76 12.75 24.82
CA ASP A 87 19.16 12.96 24.45
C ASP A 87 20.11 12.59 25.61
N LYS A 88 19.82 13.04 26.84
CA LYS A 88 20.61 12.65 28.03
C LYS A 88 20.51 11.16 28.33
N LEU A 89 19.31 10.59 28.18
CA LEU A 89 19.07 9.16 28.43
C LEU A 89 19.93 8.26 27.52
N LEU A 90 20.17 8.69 26.28
CA LEU A 90 20.86 7.89 25.26
C LEU A 90 22.33 8.25 25.07
N TRP A 91 22.76 9.46 25.46
CA TRP A 91 24.13 9.92 25.24
C TRP A 91 24.85 10.33 26.54
N PRO A 92 26.07 9.80 26.80
CA PRO A 92 26.76 8.72 26.10
C PRO A 92 26.00 7.39 26.12
N GLU A 93 26.36 6.42 25.29
CA GLU A 93 25.63 5.15 25.21
C GLU A 93 25.60 4.39 26.57
N PRO A 94 24.41 4.00 27.10
CA PRO A 94 24.30 3.21 28.32
C PRO A 94 24.88 1.80 28.20
N ARG A 95 25.68 1.37 29.18
CA ARG A 95 26.10 -0.04 29.33
C ARG A 95 25.15 -0.83 30.22
N THR A 96 24.52 -0.17 31.19
CA THR A 96 23.48 -0.73 32.05
C THR A 96 22.21 0.13 31.97
N LEU A 97 21.06 -0.44 32.37
CA LEU A 97 19.82 0.35 32.45
C LEU A 97 19.93 1.46 33.49
N ASP A 98 20.60 1.24 34.62
CA ASP A 98 20.84 2.27 35.64
C ASP A 98 21.66 3.43 35.10
N GLU A 99 22.63 3.13 34.23
CA GLU A 99 23.37 4.18 33.55
C GLU A 99 22.42 5.03 32.69
N ALA A 100 21.38 4.49 32.04
CA ALA A 100 20.42 5.27 31.25
C ALA A 100 19.56 6.19 32.13
N SER A 101 20.11 7.35 32.51
CA SER A 101 19.53 8.29 33.46
C SER A 101 19.67 9.74 32.99
N PHE A 102 18.85 10.64 33.54
CA PHE A 102 18.95 12.08 33.29
C PHE A 102 20.16 12.71 34.02
N HIS A 103 20.60 12.10 35.12
CA HIS A 103 21.65 12.58 36.03
C HIS A 103 23.09 12.31 35.53
N ARG A 104 23.28 12.04 34.24
CA ARG A 104 24.58 11.72 33.66
C ARG A 104 25.50 12.95 33.65
N VAL A 105 26.23 13.13 34.74
CA VAL A 105 27.40 14.01 34.79
C VAL A 105 28.60 13.25 34.20
N PRO A 106 29.47 13.88 33.39
CA PRO A 106 30.74 13.28 32.98
C PRO A 106 31.51 12.80 34.21
N LYS A 107 31.83 11.50 34.26
CA LYS A 107 32.52 10.81 35.36
C LYS A 107 33.74 11.62 35.83
N LEU A 108 33.58 12.39 36.90
CA LEU A 108 34.71 12.91 37.65
C LEU A 108 34.64 12.55 39.13
N TYR A 109 33.50 12.59 39.85
CA TYR A 109 33.56 12.42 41.32
C TYR A 109 32.33 11.85 42.07
N ASP A 110 31.42 11.06 41.47
CA ASP A 110 30.41 10.40 42.32
C ASP A 110 29.97 9.02 41.82
N ASN A 111 30.06 8.02 42.69
CA ASN A 111 29.80 6.60 42.39
C ASN A 111 28.41 6.14 42.84
N ASP A 112 27.57 7.02 43.40
CA ASP A 112 26.26 6.63 43.95
C ASP A 112 25.09 7.35 43.25
N LEU A 113 24.70 6.81 42.09
CA LEU A 113 23.51 7.23 41.34
C LEU A 113 22.20 6.66 41.92
N SER A 114 22.28 5.67 42.82
CA SER A 114 21.14 4.87 43.28
C SER A 114 20.13 5.69 44.11
N GLY A 115 20.59 6.68 44.89
CA GLY A 115 19.76 7.50 45.78
C GLY A 115 19.26 8.84 45.18
N GLN A 116 19.50 9.12 43.89
CA GLN A 116 19.10 10.41 43.29
C GLN A 116 17.65 10.44 42.81
N TYR A 117 17.13 9.31 42.30
CA TYR A 117 15.73 9.21 41.90
C TYR A 117 14.75 9.17 43.08
N GLU A 118 15.20 8.67 44.24
CA GLU A 118 14.46 8.79 45.50
C GLU A 118 14.19 10.26 45.89
N LYS A 119 15.02 11.19 45.41
CA LYS A 119 14.89 12.64 45.67
C LYS A 119 14.10 13.38 44.57
N SER A 120 13.78 12.73 43.44
CA SER A 120 13.02 13.35 42.36
C SER A 120 12.09 12.33 41.69
N PRO A 121 10.97 11.96 42.35
CA PRO A 121 10.11 10.88 41.88
C PRO A 121 9.45 11.14 40.53
N MET A 122 9.14 12.39 40.21
CA MET A 122 8.59 12.77 38.90
C MET A 122 9.58 12.51 37.76
N LEU A 123 10.87 12.72 37.99
CA LEU A 123 11.92 12.37 37.02
C LEU A 123 12.11 10.84 36.90
N MET A 124 11.86 10.09 37.98
CA MET A 124 11.85 8.62 37.93
C MET A 124 10.71 8.10 37.04
N LEU A 125 9.49 8.64 37.20
CA LEU A 125 8.35 8.29 36.36
C LEU A 125 8.60 8.62 34.89
N LEU A 126 9.08 9.83 34.61
CA LEU A 126 9.40 10.26 33.25
C LEU A 126 10.51 9.39 32.63
N ARG A 127 11.54 9.01 33.41
CA ARG A 127 12.57 8.08 32.96
C ARG A 127 11.98 6.72 32.58
N ALA A 128 11.13 6.13 33.41
CA ALA A 128 10.50 4.84 33.13
C ALA A 128 9.74 4.88 31.80
N TYR A 129 8.94 5.94 31.58
CA TYR A 129 8.23 6.15 30.33
C TYR A 129 9.17 6.31 29.13
N CYS A 130 10.23 7.12 29.24
CA CYS A 130 11.20 7.33 28.17
C CYS A 130 11.98 6.03 27.81
N LEU A 131 12.33 5.21 28.80
CA LEU A 131 12.96 3.90 28.54
C LEU A 131 12.01 2.99 27.73
N GLY A 132 10.74 2.92 28.14
CA GLY A 132 9.72 2.18 27.41
C GLY A 132 9.54 2.70 25.98
N LEU A 133 9.54 4.03 25.79
CA LEU A 133 9.33 4.66 24.49
C LEU A 133 10.50 4.38 23.55
N ILE A 134 11.74 4.48 24.03
CA ILE A 134 12.91 4.20 23.19
C ILE A 134 12.99 2.73 22.82
N LYS A 135 12.71 1.81 23.76
CA LYS A 135 12.69 0.39 23.43
C LYS A 135 11.53 0.03 22.49
N TYR A 136 10.38 0.68 22.64
CA TYR A 136 9.31 0.60 21.65
C TYR A 136 9.76 1.02 20.24
N CYS A 137 10.51 2.13 20.14
CA CYS A 137 11.04 2.59 18.85
C CYS A 137 12.02 1.56 18.24
N ASP A 138 12.85 0.92 19.05
CA ASP A 138 13.71 -0.19 18.62
C ASP A 138 12.89 -1.33 18.01
N ASN A 139 11.84 -1.80 18.71
CA ASN A 139 10.95 -2.85 18.23
C ASN A 139 10.28 -2.48 16.89
N VAL A 140 9.79 -1.24 16.77
CA VAL A 140 9.18 -0.72 15.54
C VAL A 140 10.19 -0.69 14.39
N ILE A 141 11.42 -0.21 14.61
CA ILE A 141 12.47 -0.22 13.59
C ILE A 141 12.82 -1.64 13.18
N GLN A 142 13.00 -2.57 14.12
CA GLN A 142 13.27 -3.98 13.81
C GLN A 142 12.15 -4.59 12.96
N LYS A 143 10.88 -4.29 13.26
CA LYS A 143 9.75 -4.77 12.46
C LYS A 143 9.74 -4.17 11.05
N VAL A 144 9.87 -2.85 10.92
CA VAL A 144 9.86 -2.16 9.62
C VAL A 144 11.01 -2.63 8.74
N THR A 145 12.22 -2.72 9.30
CA THR A 145 13.43 -3.15 8.58
C THR A 145 13.46 -4.65 8.25
N SER A 146 12.59 -5.45 8.86
CA SER A 146 12.43 -6.87 8.51
C SER A 146 11.72 -7.11 7.18
N ARG A 147 11.16 -6.05 6.58
CA ARG A 147 10.38 -6.09 5.33
C ARG A 147 10.78 -4.97 4.38
N ASP A 148 10.34 -5.07 3.14
CA ASP A 148 10.58 -4.04 2.13
C ASP A 148 9.81 -2.76 2.45
N TYR A 149 10.56 -1.67 2.58
CA TYR A 149 10.07 -0.30 2.75
C TYR A 149 11.03 0.67 2.06
N PHE A 150 10.55 1.88 1.78
CA PHE A 150 11.37 2.94 1.20
C PHE A 150 11.74 4.00 2.25
N GLU A 151 13.03 4.05 2.63
CA GLU A 151 13.57 5.04 3.58
C GLU A 151 13.33 6.48 3.07
N GLU A 152 12.96 7.37 3.99
CA GLU A 152 12.56 8.77 3.75
C GLU A 152 11.31 8.97 2.87
N GLU A 153 10.60 7.89 2.48
CA GLU A 153 9.30 7.96 1.81
C GLU A 153 8.20 7.33 2.67
N ASP A 154 8.36 6.05 3.01
CA ASP A 154 7.42 5.30 3.86
C ASP A 154 7.68 5.56 5.34
N PHE A 155 8.95 5.60 5.71
CA PHE A 155 9.39 5.65 7.11
C PHE A 155 10.84 6.14 7.18
N SER A 156 11.22 6.69 8.33
CA SER A 156 12.62 7.05 8.60
C SER A 156 13.15 6.22 9.76
N THR A 157 14.06 5.30 9.44
CA THR A 157 14.73 4.42 10.41
C THR A 157 16.05 5.00 10.91
N HIS A 158 16.49 6.13 10.35
CA HIS A 158 17.76 6.73 10.70
C HIS A 158 17.83 7.17 12.18
N THR A 159 18.77 6.60 12.92
CA THR A 159 18.96 6.86 14.36
C THR A 159 20.11 7.82 14.69
N TYR A 160 20.77 8.42 13.69
CA TYR A 160 21.83 9.43 13.90
C TYR A 160 22.95 8.97 14.86
N ASN A 161 23.36 7.69 14.77
CA ASN A 161 24.33 7.04 15.67
C ASN A 161 23.89 6.96 17.15
N ARG A 162 22.59 7.02 17.44
CA ARG A 162 22.03 6.68 18.76
C ARG A 162 21.60 5.21 18.77
N LEU A 163 21.98 4.48 19.83
CA LEU A 163 21.47 3.12 20.06
C LEU A 163 20.18 3.18 20.90
N LEU A 164 19.10 2.62 20.37
CA LEU A 164 17.77 2.65 20.99
C LEU A 164 17.58 1.54 22.04
N LEU A 165 18.54 1.37 22.94
CA LEU A 165 18.48 0.34 24.00
C LEU A 165 18.41 -1.12 23.49
N THR A 166 18.87 -1.37 22.26
CA THR A 166 18.83 -2.67 21.55
C THR A 166 19.32 -3.87 22.37
N ARG A 167 20.30 -3.66 23.27
CA ARG A 167 20.92 -4.72 24.10
C ARG A 167 20.09 -5.14 25.31
N PHE A 168 19.10 -4.36 25.70
CA PHE A 168 18.33 -4.59 26.91
C PHE A 168 17.04 -5.32 26.57
N LEU A 169 16.62 -6.23 27.46
CA LEU A 169 15.42 -7.03 27.25
C LEU A 169 14.18 -6.21 27.61
N GLU A 170 13.12 -6.40 26.85
CA GLU A 170 11.84 -5.70 27.01
C GLU A 170 11.28 -5.90 28.42
N LYS A 171 11.38 -7.13 28.95
CA LYS A 171 10.93 -7.49 30.30
C LYS A 171 11.61 -6.69 31.43
N GLU A 172 12.87 -6.29 31.24
CA GLU A 172 13.61 -5.50 32.24
C GLU A 172 13.04 -4.07 32.30
N ILE A 173 12.66 -3.52 31.15
CA ILE A 173 12.06 -2.19 31.03
C ILE A 173 10.60 -2.21 31.50
N VAL A 174 9.85 -3.28 31.21
CA VAL A 174 8.51 -3.51 31.76
C VAL A 174 8.55 -3.52 33.29
N ALA A 175 9.53 -4.18 33.91
CA ALA A 175 9.69 -4.19 35.36
C ALA A 175 9.93 -2.78 35.94
N ILE A 176 10.64 -1.90 35.23
CA ILE A 176 10.85 -0.50 35.64
C ILE A 176 9.53 0.30 35.53
N LEU A 177 8.72 0.06 34.50
CA LEU A 177 7.40 0.67 34.36
C LEU A 177 6.44 0.22 35.48
N ASP A 178 6.48 -1.07 35.84
CA ASP A 178 5.67 -1.63 36.93
C ASP A 178 6.06 -1.04 38.29
N GLN A 179 7.36 -0.90 38.57
CA GLN A 179 7.84 -0.23 39.78
C GLN A 179 7.40 1.24 39.85
N ALA A 180 7.42 1.95 38.71
CA ALA A 180 6.95 3.32 38.62
C ALA A 180 5.45 3.45 38.90
N GLU A 181 4.63 2.52 38.37
CA GLU A 181 3.20 2.46 38.63
C GLU A 181 2.90 2.10 40.10
N GLU A 182 3.60 1.12 40.67
CA GLU A 182 3.44 0.72 42.09
C GLU A 182 3.78 1.88 43.03
N TRP A 183 4.89 2.58 42.77
CA TRP A 183 5.27 3.76 43.53
C TRP A 183 4.17 4.83 43.48
N LEU A 184 3.63 5.10 42.29
CA LEU A 184 2.59 6.11 42.08
C LEU A 184 1.31 5.79 42.85
N GLY A 185 0.95 4.51 42.99
CA GLY A 185 -0.17 4.05 43.82
C GLY A 185 -0.03 4.39 45.30
N SER A 186 1.21 4.43 45.82
CA SER A 186 1.52 4.79 47.21
C SER A 186 1.82 6.28 47.43
N SER A 187 1.85 7.09 46.35
CA SER A 187 2.27 8.48 46.38
C SER A 187 1.19 9.44 46.90
N SER A 188 1.62 10.63 47.35
CA SER A 188 0.73 11.72 47.77
C SER A 188 0.27 12.63 46.62
N VAL A 189 0.42 12.19 45.36
CA VAL A 189 -0.04 12.94 44.18
C VAL A 189 -1.58 13.02 44.19
N GLU A 190 -2.11 14.15 43.75
CA GLU A 190 -3.55 14.38 43.60
C GLU A 190 -4.18 13.32 42.68
N GLU A 191 -5.35 12.81 43.04
CA GLU A 191 -5.89 11.58 42.45
C GLU A 191 -6.16 11.70 40.95
N THR A 192 -6.63 12.86 40.47
CA THR A 192 -6.91 13.03 39.04
C THR A 192 -5.64 13.04 38.19
N VAL A 193 -4.57 13.69 38.67
CA VAL A 193 -3.27 13.68 37.99
C VAL A 193 -2.57 12.33 38.13
N LYS A 194 -2.77 11.64 39.26
CA LYS A 194 -2.30 10.27 39.47
C LYS A 194 -2.90 9.31 38.44
N ASP A 195 -4.21 9.34 38.25
CA ASP A 195 -4.90 8.53 37.23
C ASP A 195 -4.41 8.84 35.81
N ALA A 196 -4.13 10.11 35.53
CA ALA A 196 -3.56 10.54 34.25
C ALA A 196 -2.17 9.94 34.00
N LEU A 197 -1.29 9.97 35.01
CA LEU A 197 0.05 9.39 34.96
C LEU A 197 0.00 7.86 34.82
N VAL A 198 -0.83 7.18 35.61
CA VAL A 198 -1.04 5.73 35.52
C VAL A 198 -1.48 5.33 34.12
N SER A 199 -2.44 6.05 33.53
CA SER A 199 -2.95 5.75 32.18
C SER A 199 -1.84 5.80 31.12
N ARG A 200 -0.89 6.74 31.24
CA ARG A 200 0.25 6.89 30.31
C ARG A 200 1.32 5.83 30.51
N LEU A 201 1.62 5.46 31.75
CA LEU A 201 2.54 4.35 32.05
C LEU A 201 1.99 3.01 31.54
N ARG A 202 0.71 2.74 31.80
CA ARG A 202 0.02 1.54 31.28
C ARG A 202 -0.02 1.51 29.76
N LEU A 203 -0.35 2.63 29.11
CA LEU A 203 -0.30 2.74 27.65
C LEU A 203 1.11 2.41 27.13
N ARG A 204 2.15 2.97 27.75
CA ARG A 204 3.53 2.72 27.34
C ARG A 204 3.94 1.26 27.50
N LYS A 205 3.61 0.66 28.65
CA LYS A 205 3.84 -0.77 28.89
C LYS A 205 3.15 -1.61 27.83
N LYS A 206 1.87 -1.34 27.56
CA LYS A 206 1.09 -2.10 26.59
C LYS A 206 1.64 -1.97 25.17
N LEU A 207 2.02 -0.76 24.74
CA LEU A 207 2.68 -0.54 23.45
C LEU A 207 4.00 -1.32 23.33
N LEU A 208 4.80 -1.36 24.39
CA LEU A 208 6.05 -2.14 24.40
C LEU A 208 5.78 -3.65 24.29
N GLU A 209 4.78 -4.17 25.00
CA GLU A 209 4.37 -5.59 24.92
C GLU A 209 3.91 -5.97 23.50
N VAL A 210 2.95 -5.23 22.93
CA VAL A 210 2.34 -5.57 21.62
C VAL A 210 3.27 -5.37 20.42
N THR A 211 4.40 -4.69 20.61
CA THR A 211 5.43 -4.54 19.58
C THR A 211 6.62 -5.46 19.80
N SER A 212 6.65 -6.21 20.91
CA SER A 212 7.73 -7.15 21.19
C SER A 212 7.84 -8.21 20.08
N PRO A 213 9.05 -8.47 19.55
CA PRO A 213 9.27 -9.54 18.57
C PRO A 213 8.91 -10.94 19.09
N GLU A 214 8.93 -11.13 20.42
CA GLU A 214 8.65 -12.42 21.08
C GLU A 214 7.14 -12.65 21.34
N GLU A 215 6.28 -11.66 21.12
CA GLU A 215 4.86 -11.77 21.46
C GLU A 215 4.10 -12.69 20.49
N SER A 216 3.22 -13.53 21.05
CA SER A 216 2.45 -14.48 20.25
C SER A 216 1.27 -13.80 19.57
N MET A 217 0.90 -14.25 18.36
CA MET A 217 -0.25 -13.69 17.64
C MET A 217 -1.56 -13.74 18.43
N GLU A 218 -1.76 -14.77 19.26
CA GLU A 218 -2.97 -14.95 20.06
C GLU A 218 -3.15 -13.80 21.06
N HIS A 219 -2.06 -13.37 21.71
CA HIS A 219 -2.08 -12.28 22.68
C HIS A 219 -2.13 -10.90 22.04
N LEU A 220 -1.66 -10.75 20.79
CA LEU A 220 -1.65 -9.46 20.10
C LEU A 220 -3.05 -8.87 19.92
N SER A 221 -4.07 -9.69 19.64
CA SER A 221 -5.44 -9.19 19.43
C SER A 221 -6.02 -8.53 20.67
N GLU A 222 -5.90 -9.20 21.81
CA GLU A 222 -6.30 -8.65 23.10
C GLU A 222 -5.44 -7.45 23.46
N GLY A 223 -4.12 -7.53 23.21
CA GLY A 223 -3.18 -6.47 23.52
C GLY A 223 -3.46 -5.14 22.79
N TRP A 224 -3.72 -5.19 21.48
CA TRP A 224 -4.07 -3.99 20.71
C TRP A 224 -5.44 -3.45 21.08
N SER A 225 -6.40 -4.31 21.45
CA SER A 225 -7.72 -3.89 21.95
C SER A 225 -7.59 -3.12 23.26
N GLN A 226 -6.82 -3.64 24.22
CA GLN A 226 -6.51 -2.96 25.49
C GLN A 226 -5.75 -1.65 25.27
N THR A 227 -4.81 -1.62 24.32
CA THR A 227 -4.07 -0.39 23.94
C THR A 227 -5.04 0.70 23.50
N ARG A 228 -6.04 0.36 22.67
CA ARG A 228 -7.07 1.29 22.21
C ARG A 228 -7.94 1.83 23.36
N GLU A 229 -8.28 0.99 24.34
CA GLU A 229 -9.02 1.43 25.54
C GLU A 229 -8.19 2.41 26.37
N LEU A 230 -6.90 2.14 26.54
CA LEU A 230 -5.96 3.04 27.26
C LEU A 230 -5.81 4.39 26.55
N LEU A 231 -5.81 4.44 25.21
CA LEU A 231 -5.83 5.70 24.46
C LEU A 231 -7.05 6.56 24.80
N SER A 232 -8.23 5.95 25.00
CA SER A 232 -9.44 6.68 25.43
C SER A 232 -9.29 7.28 26.84
N ALA A 233 -8.60 6.59 27.75
CA ALA A 233 -8.30 7.12 29.08
C ALA A 233 -7.30 8.29 29.02
N VAL A 234 -6.27 8.18 28.17
CA VAL A 234 -5.28 9.23 27.95
C VAL A 234 -5.93 10.49 27.33
N GLU A 235 -6.85 10.32 26.38
CA GLU A 235 -7.64 11.41 25.80
C GLU A 235 -8.43 12.19 26.86
N LYS A 236 -9.21 11.48 27.69
CA LYS A 236 -10.06 12.10 28.73
C LYS A 236 -9.26 12.86 29.78
N SER A 237 -8.03 12.43 30.02
CA SER A 237 -7.14 13.03 31.04
C SER A 237 -6.13 14.03 30.47
N HIS A 238 -6.11 14.28 29.15
CA HIS A 238 -5.16 15.21 28.52
C HIS A 238 -5.17 16.61 29.14
N ALA A 239 -6.34 17.13 29.51
CA ALA A 239 -6.48 18.46 30.10
C ALA A 239 -5.77 18.64 31.47
N THR A 240 -5.35 17.54 32.11
CA THR A 240 -4.54 17.59 33.35
C THR A 240 -3.08 17.94 33.07
N GLY A 241 -2.63 17.80 31.82
CA GLY A 241 -1.24 18.06 31.42
C GLY A 241 -0.92 19.54 31.28
N LYS A 242 0.26 19.91 31.76
CA LYS A 242 0.85 21.24 31.55
C LYS A 242 2.01 21.12 30.55
N PHE A 243 1.87 21.77 29.39
CA PHE A 243 2.90 21.75 28.36
C PHE A 243 4.20 22.41 28.83
N VAL A 244 5.35 21.75 28.56
CA VAL A 244 6.69 22.24 28.90
C VAL A 244 7.50 22.34 27.60
N LYS A 245 7.37 23.48 26.91
CA LYS A 245 8.00 23.69 25.60
C LYS A 245 9.52 23.55 25.67
N GLU A 246 10.10 24.05 26.75
CA GLU A 246 11.54 24.14 26.96
C GLU A 246 12.22 22.78 27.16
N ALA A 247 11.44 21.72 27.42
CA ALA A 247 11.95 20.34 27.47
C ALA A 247 12.31 19.78 26.08
N PHE A 248 11.93 20.48 25.01
CA PHE A 248 12.14 20.10 23.62
C PHE A 248 12.90 21.19 22.86
N SER A 249 13.91 20.80 22.07
CA SER A 249 14.79 21.73 21.38
C SER A 249 15.21 21.23 20.01
N SER A 250 15.17 22.13 19.03
CA SER A 250 15.75 21.90 17.70
C SER A 250 17.28 21.94 17.72
N LYS A 251 17.91 22.52 18.75
CA LYS A 251 19.38 22.58 18.88
C LYS A 251 20.03 21.20 18.99
N ILE A 252 19.27 20.18 19.41
CA ILE A 252 19.77 18.80 19.49
C ILE A 252 20.24 18.29 18.12
N GLN A 253 19.61 18.74 17.02
CA GLN A 253 20.01 18.34 15.66
C GLN A 253 21.48 18.68 15.35
N ARG A 254 22.07 19.67 16.03
CA ARG A 254 23.49 20.04 15.92
C ARG A 254 24.43 18.97 16.49
N ARG A 255 23.95 18.17 17.45
CA ARG A 255 24.70 17.11 18.12
C ARG A 255 24.48 15.73 17.49
N LEU A 256 23.48 15.61 16.61
CA LEU A 256 23.19 14.39 15.87
C LEU A 256 24.18 14.23 14.71
N ALA A 257 24.60 13.00 14.45
CA ALA A 257 25.46 12.71 13.30
C ALA A 257 24.64 12.77 12.01
N SER A 258 24.43 13.98 11.48
CA SER A 258 23.65 14.25 10.27
C SER A 258 24.52 14.76 9.14
N THR A 259 24.29 14.24 7.93
CA THR A 259 24.85 14.77 6.68
C THR A 259 23.82 15.58 5.88
N VAL A 260 22.62 15.77 6.44
CA VAL A 260 21.55 16.57 5.84
C VAL A 260 21.36 17.88 6.61
N PRO A 261 20.85 18.94 5.93
CA PRO A 261 20.53 20.21 6.56
C PRO A 261 19.61 20.07 7.79
N PRO A 262 19.69 20.98 8.78
CA PRO A 262 18.75 21.01 9.89
C PRO A 262 17.33 21.21 9.37
N ARG A 263 16.39 20.41 9.87
CA ARG A 263 14.99 20.44 9.42
C ARG A 263 14.10 21.01 10.54
N PRO A 264 13.05 21.79 10.21
CA PRO A 264 12.11 22.27 11.22
C PRO A 264 11.50 21.12 12.04
N VAL A 265 11.33 21.34 13.34
CA VAL A 265 10.63 20.40 14.22
C VAL A 265 9.15 20.34 13.82
N VAL A 266 8.58 19.14 13.79
CA VAL A 266 7.15 18.96 13.51
C VAL A 266 6.37 19.26 14.78
N GLU A 267 5.22 19.92 14.69
CA GLU A 267 4.38 20.28 15.85
C GLU A 267 2.96 19.73 15.66
N PRO A 268 2.74 18.40 15.72
CA PRO A 268 1.40 17.83 15.55
C PRO A 268 0.56 18.10 16.78
N SER A 269 -0.74 18.38 16.60
CA SER A 269 -1.64 18.54 17.74
C SER A 269 -1.90 17.19 18.43
N PHE A 270 -2.22 17.23 19.73
CA PHE A 270 -2.54 16.02 20.48
C PHE A 270 -3.73 15.25 19.89
N SER A 271 -4.74 15.96 19.39
CA SER A 271 -5.90 15.33 18.75
C SER A 271 -5.54 14.59 17.45
N GLU A 272 -4.68 15.18 16.62
CA GLU A 272 -4.18 14.53 15.41
C GLU A 272 -3.34 13.30 15.73
N ALA A 273 -2.42 13.42 16.70
CA ALA A 273 -1.59 12.30 17.14
C ALA A 273 -2.43 11.16 17.71
N LEU A 274 -3.43 11.46 18.55
CA LEU A 274 -4.31 10.46 19.11
C LEU A 274 -5.12 9.73 18.02
N LYS A 275 -5.58 10.46 16.99
CA LYS A 275 -6.26 9.86 15.84
C LYS A 275 -5.34 8.85 15.12
N VAL A 276 -4.09 9.23 14.88
CA VAL A 276 -3.08 8.33 14.27
C VAL A 276 -2.82 7.11 15.15
N ALA A 277 -2.73 7.28 16.48
CA ALA A 277 -2.53 6.16 17.41
C ALA A 277 -3.71 5.18 17.41
N VAL A 278 -4.95 5.69 17.34
CA VAL A 278 -6.16 4.86 17.23
C VAL A 278 -6.21 4.14 15.88
N GLU A 279 -5.83 4.80 14.79
CA GLU A 279 -5.72 4.21 13.46
C GLU A 279 -4.67 3.08 13.43
N LEU A 280 -3.49 3.30 14.02
CA LEU A 280 -2.45 2.28 14.18
C LEU A 280 -2.99 1.03 14.89
N CYS A 281 -3.70 1.20 16.01
CA CYS A 281 -4.30 0.08 16.73
C CYS A 281 -5.34 -0.64 15.86
N GLN A 282 -6.21 0.12 15.17
CA GLN A 282 -7.27 -0.44 14.34
C GLN A 282 -6.71 -1.21 13.13
N ASP A 283 -5.63 -0.74 12.54
CA ASP A 283 -4.97 -1.41 11.42
C ASP A 283 -4.22 -2.66 11.90
N CYS A 284 -3.54 -2.63 13.05
CA CYS A 284 -2.94 -3.84 13.63
C CYS A 284 -3.98 -4.91 14.00
N LEU A 285 -5.13 -4.50 14.55
CA LEU A 285 -6.25 -5.43 14.81
C LEU A 285 -6.80 -6.03 13.51
N GLU A 286 -6.89 -5.22 12.45
CA GLU A 286 -7.34 -5.68 11.14
C GLU A 286 -6.35 -6.66 10.50
N VAL A 287 -5.04 -6.44 10.68
CA VAL A 287 -3.99 -7.38 10.30
C VAL A 287 -4.23 -8.73 10.96
N ILE A 288 -4.38 -8.76 12.29
CA ILE A 288 -4.57 -10.01 13.06
C ILE A 288 -5.87 -10.71 12.67
N ARG A 289 -6.97 -9.95 12.52
CA ARG A 289 -8.27 -10.48 12.06
C ARG A 289 -8.11 -11.17 10.71
N GLY A 290 -7.53 -10.46 9.74
CA GLY A 290 -7.40 -10.95 8.38
C GLY A 290 -6.51 -12.18 8.29
N THR A 291 -5.32 -12.16 8.88
CA THR A 291 -4.39 -13.28 8.82
C THR A 291 -4.93 -14.53 9.51
N THR A 292 -5.69 -14.37 10.60
CA THR A 292 -6.35 -15.49 11.29
C THR A 292 -7.49 -16.08 10.46
N GLN A 293 -8.24 -15.24 9.73
CA GLN A 293 -9.37 -15.67 8.92
C GLN A 293 -8.96 -16.26 7.56
N LEU A 294 -7.83 -15.81 6.99
CA LEU A 294 -7.37 -16.25 5.68
C LEU A 294 -6.88 -17.72 5.68
N GLY A 295 -6.33 -18.22 6.79
CA GLY A 295 -5.74 -19.57 6.85
C GLY A 295 -4.70 -19.83 5.73
N PRO A 296 -4.24 -21.08 5.50
CA PRO A 296 -3.55 -21.46 4.27
C PRO A 296 -4.57 -21.55 3.11
N GLY A 297 -5.26 -20.43 2.87
CA GLY A 297 -6.46 -20.32 2.04
C GLY A 297 -6.20 -19.89 0.60
N ASN A 298 -7.32 -19.74 -0.12
CA ASN A 298 -7.40 -19.45 -1.55
C ASN A 298 -6.59 -18.18 -1.93
N PRO A 299 -5.68 -18.24 -2.93
CA PRO A 299 -4.89 -17.08 -3.37
C PRO A 299 -5.73 -15.84 -3.65
N SER A 300 -6.88 -15.99 -4.31
CA SER A 300 -7.75 -14.86 -4.64
C SER A 300 -8.28 -14.13 -3.39
N GLU A 301 -8.54 -14.85 -2.29
CA GLU A 301 -8.98 -14.24 -1.03
C GLU A 301 -7.87 -13.44 -0.36
N ILE A 302 -6.64 -13.97 -0.38
CA ILE A 302 -5.46 -13.27 0.13
C ILE A 302 -5.23 -12.00 -0.69
N MET A 303 -5.34 -12.08 -2.02
CA MET A 303 -5.16 -10.95 -2.93
C MET A 303 -6.20 -9.86 -2.66
N ALA A 304 -7.48 -10.25 -2.53
CA ALA A 304 -8.58 -9.35 -2.23
C ALA A 304 -8.39 -8.68 -0.86
N TYR A 305 -7.91 -9.42 0.14
CA TYR A 305 -7.61 -8.87 1.46
C TYR A 305 -6.46 -7.86 1.43
N LEU A 306 -5.33 -8.21 0.83
CA LEU A 306 -4.18 -7.32 0.70
C LEU A 306 -4.54 -6.03 -0.03
N TRP A 307 -5.26 -6.14 -1.14
CA TRP A 307 -5.74 -5.00 -1.91
C TRP A 307 -6.64 -4.11 -1.07
N THR A 308 -7.62 -4.70 -0.38
CA THR A 308 -8.59 -3.97 0.45
C THR A 308 -7.91 -3.29 1.63
N PHE A 309 -7.00 -3.98 2.32
CA PHE A 309 -6.26 -3.45 3.45
C PHE A 309 -5.47 -2.21 3.05
N ASN A 310 -4.65 -2.30 1.99
CA ASN A 310 -3.83 -1.16 1.59
C ASN A 310 -4.60 -0.02 0.91
N SER A 311 -5.84 -0.26 0.48
CA SER A 311 -6.74 0.76 -0.08
C SER A 311 -7.56 1.50 0.98
N ARG A 312 -7.36 1.23 2.28
CA ARG A 312 -8.03 1.96 3.37
C ARG A 312 -7.67 3.44 3.33
N LYS A 313 -8.59 4.28 3.82
CA LYS A 313 -8.45 5.74 3.91
C LYS A 313 -8.67 6.19 5.37
N PRO A 314 -7.69 6.79 6.04
CA PRO A 314 -6.30 7.02 5.57
C PRO A 314 -5.55 5.71 5.33
N GLN A 315 -4.45 5.79 4.56
CA GLN A 315 -3.65 4.62 4.21
C GLN A 315 -3.00 4.02 5.48
N PRO A 316 -2.94 2.68 5.62
CA PRO A 316 -2.29 2.06 6.78
C PRO A 316 -0.81 2.45 6.91
N LEU A 317 -0.40 2.70 8.15
CA LEU A 317 0.97 3.11 8.48
C LEU A 317 1.98 2.01 8.14
N THR A 318 3.23 2.41 7.92
CA THR A 318 4.32 1.52 7.52
C THR A 318 4.55 0.37 8.50
N TYR A 319 4.42 0.63 9.81
CA TYR A 319 4.49 -0.43 10.82
C TYR A 319 3.40 -1.50 10.63
N SER A 320 2.13 -1.11 10.45
CA SER A 320 1.02 -2.03 10.23
C SER A 320 1.19 -2.82 8.93
N ARG A 321 1.68 -2.18 7.86
CA ARG A 321 2.02 -2.85 6.60
C ARG A 321 3.18 -3.86 6.76
N ALA A 322 4.20 -3.51 7.54
CA ALA A 322 5.30 -4.43 7.86
C ALA A 322 4.83 -5.62 8.72
N CYS A 323 3.90 -5.41 9.64
CA CYS A 323 3.23 -6.49 10.38
C CYS A 323 2.46 -7.42 9.44
N LEU A 324 1.63 -6.87 8.55
CA LEU A 324 0.89 -7.63 7.55
C LEU A 324 1.81 -8.47 6.66
N SER A 325 2.81 -7.80 6.07
CA SER A 325 3.83 -8.44 5.24
C SER A 325 4.58 -9.52 6.02
N SER A 326 4.85 -9.30 7.31
CA SER A 326 5.52 -10.30 8.14
C SER A 326 4.70 -11.55 8.40
N LEU A 327 3.39 -11.41 8.58
CA LEU A 327 2.51 -12.54 8.87
C LEU A 327 2.20 -13.36 7.62
N ILE A 328 2.08 -12.72 6.45
CA ILE A 328 1.80 -13.44 5.20
C ILE A 328 3.11 -13.95 4.59
N PHE A 329 4.19 -13.20 4.70
CA PHE A 329 5.45 -13.49 4.01
C PHE A 329 6.62 -13.90 4.90
N GLY A 330 6.37 -14.21 6.17
CA GLY A 330 7.35 -14.81 7.07
C GLY A 330 7.55 -16.32 6.89
N HIS A 331 6.90 -16.92 5.90
CA HIS A 331 6.92 -18.34 5.67
C HIS A 331 8.06 -18.79 4.72
N PRO A 332 8.50 -20.06 4.80
CA PRO A 332 9.44 -20.65 3.85
C PRO A 332 8.93 -20.59 2.40
N THR A 333 9.86 -20.66 1.43
CA THR A 333 9.55 -20.57 -0.01
C THR A 333 8.54 -21.63 -0.47
N GLU A 334 8.55 -22.81 0.14
CA GLU A 334 7.69 -23.94 -0.20
C GLU A 334 6.19 -23.61 -0.04
N VAL A 335 5.83 -22.71 0.88
CA VAL A 335 4.45 -22.26 1.08
C VAL A 335 3.94 -21.47 -0.13
N TYR A 336 4.81 -20.75 -0.82
CA TYR A 336 4.44 -19.98 -2.02
C TYR A 336 4.31 -20.85 -3.26
N GLU A 337 5.11 -21.91 -3.36
CA GLU A 337 4.92 -22.91 -4.41
C GLU A 337 3.57 -23.63 -4.24
N GLU A 338 3.17 -23.93 -3.00
CA GLU A 338 1.83 -24.44 -2.72
C GLU A 338 0.75 -23.43 -3.08
N LEU A 339 0.94 -22.15 -2.75
CA LEU A 339 0.01 -21.07 -3.10
C LEU A 339 -0.12 -20.92 -4.62
N LEU A 340 0.99 -21.02 -5.36
CA LEU A 340 1.00 -20.99 -6.82
C LEU A 340 0.25 -22.20 -7.40
N ARG A 341 0.46 -23.41 -6.85
CA ARG A 341 -0.29 -24.60 -7.26
C ARG A 341 -1.80 -24.45 -7.02
N LYS A 342 -2.21 -23.90 -5.87
CA LYS A 342 -3.62 -23.58 -5.59
C LYS A 342 -4.20 -22.54 -6.56
N ASP A 343 -3.39 -21.59 -7.02
CA ASP A 343 -3.82 -20.59 -7.99
C ASP A 343 -4.00 -21.21 -9.39
N LEU A 344 -3.10 -22.11 -9.78
CA LEU A 344 -3.24 -22.91 -11.01
C LEU A 344 -4.51 -23.78 -10.96
N GLU A 345 -4.73 -24.47 -9.84
CA GLU A 345 -5.94 -25.27 -9.60
C GLU A 345 -7.20 -24.40 -9.68
N GLY A 346 -7.16 -23.20 -9.08
CA GLY A 346 -8.30 -22.29 -9.05
C GLY A 346 -8.69 -21.70 -10.40
N LEU A 347 -7.81 -21.72 -11.41
CA LEU A 347 -8.03 -21.05 -12.70
C LEU A 347 -7.92 -21.99 -13.91
N VAL A 348 -6.77 -22.65 -14.11
CA VAL A 348 -6.42 -23.33 -15.37
C VAL A 348 -6.38 -24.86 -15.26
N LEU A 349 -6.23 -25.41 -14.05
CA LEU A 349 -6.12 -26.85 -13.78
C LEU A 349 -7.08 -27.32 -12.66
N PRO A 350 -8.40 -26.97 -12.71
CA PRO A 350 -9.33 -27.33 -11.65
C PRO A 350 -9.52 -28.83 -11.53
N ALA A 351 -9.16 -29.39 -10.37
CA ALA A 351 -9.17 -30.84 -10.12
C ALA A 351 -8.49 -31.66 -11.23
N ASP A 352 -7.43 -31.11 -11.84
CA ASP A 352 -6.73 -31.77 -12.95
C ASP A 352 -5.71 -32.80 -12.42
N PRO A 353 -5.64 -34.02 -12.99
CA PRO A 353 -4.65 -35.04 -12.63
C PRO A 353 -3.20 -34.59 -12.69
N ILE A 354 -2.88 -33.53 -13.45
CA ILE A 354 -1.54 -32.92 -13.47
C ILE A 354 -1.10 -32.47 -12.07
N LEU A 355 -2.02 -31.94 -11.28
CA LEU A 355 -1.77 -31.45 -9.92
C LEU A 355 -2.05 -32.49 -8.83
N ASP A 356 -2.34 -33.75 -9.18
CA ASP A 356 -2.58 -34.80 -8.20
C ASP A 356 -1.33 -35.03 -7.33
N PRO A 357 -1.43 -34.88 -5.99
CA PRO A 357 -0.30 -35.09 -5.08
C PRO A 357 0.41 -36.43 -5.25
N ILE A 358 -0.28 -37.47 -5.75
CA ILE A 358 0.32 -38.77 -6.01
C ILE A 358 1.48 -38.69 -6.99
N ASN A 359 1.47 -37.73 -7.92
CA ASN A 359 2.49 -37.58 -8.96
C ASN A 359 3.88 -37.32 -8.37
N TRP A 360 3.96 -36.62 -7.23
CA TRP A 360 5.22 -36.34 -6.51
C TRP A 360 5.71 -37.51 -5.66
N THR A 361 4.91 -38.56 -5.48
CA THR A 361 5.30 -39.76 -4.72
C THR A 361 5.91 -40.87 -5.58
N ILE A 362 5.88 -40.71 -6.91
CA ILE A 362 6.36 -41.71 -7.85
C ILE A 362 7.88 -41.60 -7.96
N GLU A 363 8.59 -42.63 -7.51
CA GLU A 363 10.05 -42.70 -7.64
C GLU A 363 10.48 -42.77 -9.12
N GLN A 364 11.42 -41.91 -9.50
CA GLN A 364 11.99 -41.94 -10.84
C GLN A 364 13.03 -43.05 -10.96
N PRO A 365 13.00 -43.84 -12.05
CA PRO A 365 13.99 -44.89 -12.26
C PRO A 365 15.39 -44.29 -12.41
N VAL A 366 16.35 -44.77 -11.61
CA VAL A 366 17.76 -44.35 -11.66
C VAL A 366 18.42 -44.75 -13.00
N ASN A 367 17.85 -45.73 -13.70
CA ASN A 367 18.34 -46.20 -14.99
C ASN A 367 17.69 -45.42 -16.14
N PRO A 368 18.46 -44.63 -16.94
CA PRO A 368 17.93 -43.86 -18.07
C PRO A 368 17.31 -44.69 -19.20
N LEU A 369 17.54 -46.02 -19.19
CA LEU A 369 16.97 -46.95 -20.18
C LEU A 369 15.53 -47.38 -19.85
N VAL A 370 15.04 -47.07 -18.65
CA VAL A 370 13.67 -47.34 -18.23
C VAL A 370 12.87 -46.05 -18.40
N GLY A 371 11.79 -46.10 -19.18
CA GLY A 371 10.90 -44.95 -19.36
C GLY A 371 10.33 -44.46 -18.04
N THR A 372 10.36 -43.15 -17.82
CA THR A 372 9.78 -42.51 -16.65
C THR A 372 8.25 -42.49 -16.76
N ASP A 373 7.53 -42.66 -15.64
CA ASP A 373 6.07 -42.54 -15.61
C ASP A 373 5.66 -41.10 -16.01
N ASN A 374 4.74 -40.96 -16.96
CA ASN A 374 4.26 -39.66 -17.43
C ASN A 374 3.78 -38.78 -16.28
N ARG A 375 3.20 -39.36 -15.21
CA ARG A 375 2.75 -38.62 -14.02
C ARG A 375 3.90 -37.97 -13.26
N ALA A 376 5.01 -38.70 -13.09
CA ALA A 376 6.21 -38.15 -12.48
C ALA A 376 6.83 -37.04 -13.36
N MET A 377 6.74 -37.19 -14.69
CA MET A 377 7.17 -36.15 -15.62
C MET A 377 6.28 -34.90 -15.54
N MET A 378 4.95 -35.05 -15.41
CA MET A 378 4.04 -33.92 -15.20
C MET A 378 4.38 -33.15 -13.92
N ALA A 379 4.65 -33.86 -12.81
CA ALA A 379 5.11 -33.22 -11.57
C ALA A 379 6.42 -32.44 -11.75
N ASN A 380 7.38 -32.96 -12.53
CA ASN A 380 8.61 -32.22 -12.83
C ASN A 380 8.33 -30.92 -13.61
N VAL A 381 7.43 -30.96 -14.60
CA VAL A 381 7.04 -29.76 -15.37
C VAL A 381 6.42 -28.70 -14.44
N VAL A 382 5.55 -29.11 -13.51
CA VAL A 382 4.95 -28.20 -12.52
C VAL A 382 6.01 -27.65 -11.55
N ASN A 383 6.97 -28.47 -11.10
CA ASN A 383 8.07 -28.01 -10.25
C ASN A 383 8.97 -27.01 -10.98
N GLU A 384 9.29 -27.26 -12.25
CA GLU A 384 10.10 -26.37 -13.06
C GLU A 384 9.38 -25.04 -13.33
N PHE A 385 8.07 -25.10 -13.60
CA PHE A 385 7.23 -23.91 -13.68
C PHE A 385 7.26 -23.12 -12.35
N GLY A 386 7.08 -23.81 -11.23
CA GLY A 386 7.15 -23.21 -9.90
C GLY A 386 8.48 -22.52 -9.64
N ALA A 387 9.59 -23.19 -9.92
CA ALA A 387 10.94 -22.63 -9.74
C ALA A 387 11.19 -21.38 -10.58
N ARG A 388 10.66 -21.34 -11.82
CA ARG A 388 10.81 -20.19 -12.73
C ARG A 388 9.90 -19.01 -12.38
N THR A 389 8.73 -19.27 -11.80
CA THR A 389 7.63 -18.29 -11.63
C THR A 389 7.55 -17.72 -10.22
N THR A 390 7.93 -18.50 -9.20
CA THR A 390 7.79 -18.13 -7.78
C THR A 390 8.42 -16.78 -7.43
N PRO A 391 9.61 -16.39 -7.94
CA PRO A 391 10.18 -15.07 -7.63
C PRO A 391 9.29 -13.90 -8.04
N GLN A 392 8.75 -13.90 -9.26
CA GLN A 392 7.88 -12.84 -9.79
C GLN A 392 6.49 -12.91 -9.16
N TYR A 393 6.03 -14.11 -8.84
CA TYR A 393 4.79 -14.29 -8.09
C TYR A 393 4.92 -13.70 -6.69
N LEU A 394 6.01 -13.96 -5.97
CA LEU A 394 6.30 -13.35 -4.66
C LEU A 394 6.37 -11.82 -4.74
N GLU A 395 7.03 -11.29 -5.77
CA GLU A 395 7.12 -9.85 -6.00
C GLU A 395 5.74 -9.18 -6.19
N LEU A 396 4.78 -9.87 -6.82
CA LEU A 396 3.40 -9.40 -6.93
C LEU A 396 2.78 -9.22 -5.54
N TRP A 397 2.93 -10.23 -4.68
CA TRP A 397 2.39 -10.20 -3.32
C TRP A 397 3.04 -9.12 -2.45
N THR A 398 4.37 -8.99 -2.52
CA THR A 398 5.13 -7.92 -1.84
C THR A 398 4.69 -6.54 -2.31
N THR A 399 4.50 -6.35 -3.63
CA THR A 399 4.03 -5.11 -4.25
C THR A 399 2.67 -4.67 -3.68
N LEU A 400 1.78 -5.63 -3.39
CA LEU A 400 0.48 -5.35 -2.80
C LEU A 400 0.53 -4.91 -1.33
N CYS A 401 1.65 -5.11 -0.64
CA CYS A 401 1.88 -4.63 0.73
C CYS A 401 2.50 -3.22 0.81
N GLN A 402 2.84 -2.62 -0.33
CA GLN A 402 3.49 -1.31 -0.38
C GLN A 402 2.49 -0.15 -0.33
N ASN A 403 3.01 1.07 -0.17
CA ASN A 403 2.18 2.27 -0.30
C ASN A 403 1.57 2.35 -1.72
N ARG A 404 0.44 3.05 -1.94
CA ARG A 404 -0.30 2.94 -3.21
C ARG A 404 0.52 3.44 -4.41
N CYS A 405 1.33 4.49 -4.21
CA CYS A 405 2.24 5.02 -5.22
C CYS A 405 3.29 3.98 -5.63
N ARG A 406 3.88 3.29 -4.64
CA ARG A 406 4.86 2.23 -4.86
C ARG A 406 4.24 0.97 -5.45
N THR A 407 3.04 0.58 -5.03
CA THR A 407 2.29 -0.52 -5.64
C THR A 407 2.22 -0.32 -7.16
N ARG A 408 1.79 0.86 -7.63
CA ARG A 408 1.71 1.15 -9.07
C ARG A 408 3.08 1.06 -9.75
N ARG A 409 4.11 1.66 -9.16
CA ARG A 409 5.46 1.69 -9.74
C ARG A 409 6.08 0.29 -9.82
N MET A 410 6.04 -0.48 -8.74
CA MET A 410 6.59 -1.83 -8.69
C MET A 410 5.83 -2.78 -9.63
N MET A 411 4.50 -2.64 -9.73
CA MET A 411 3.69 -3.39 -10.69
C MET A 411 4.16 -3.20 -12.14
N THR A 412 4.58 -1.98 -12.52
CA THR A 412 5.12 -1.77 -13.89
C THR A 412 6.42 -2.51 -14.15
N HIS A 413 7.25 -2.74 -13.13
CA HIS A 413 8.47 -3.53 -13.26
C HIS A 413 8.15 -5.03 -13.28
N ASN A 414 7.26 -5.49 -12.41
CA ASN A 414 6.83 -6.89 -12.35
C ASN A 414 6.12 -7.33 -13.63
N LEU A 415 5.32 -6.44 -14.24
CA LEU A 415 4.68 -6.67 -15.54
C LEU A 415 5.67 -7.08 -16.63
N LEU A 416 6.83 -6.40 -16.71
CA LEU A 416 7.87 -6.73 -17.67
C LEU A 416 8.54 -8.08 -17.38
N ALA A 417 8.70 -8.42 -16.10
CA ALA A 417 9.21 -9.72 -15.70
C ALA A 417 8.26 -10.86 -16.12
N PHE A 418 6.95 -10.69 -15.91
CA PHE A 418 5.92 -11.61 -16.39
C PHE A 418 5.85 -11.69 -17.91
N ASN A 419 6.10 -10.58 -18.62
CA ASN A 419 6.18 -10.60 -20.08
C ASN A 419 7.31 -11.50 -20.57
N ASN A 420 8.50 -11.39 -19.98
CA ASN A 420 9.64 -12.23 -20.33
C ASN A 420 9.42 -13.71 -19.97
N LEU A 421 8.76 -13.97 -18.84
CA LEU A 421 8.45 -15.33 -18.37
C LEU A 421 7.55 -16.11 -19.35
N GLN A 422 6.69 -15.42 -20.10
CA GLN A 422 5.70 -16.08 -20.96
C GLN A 422 6.33 -17.04 -21.99
N LEU A 423 7.43 -16.64 -22.63
CA LEU A 423 8.12 -17.48 -23.63
C LEU A 423 8.70 -18.75 -23.00
N ASP A 424 9.26 -18.63 -21.80
CA ASP A 424 9.85 -19.76 -21.08
C ASP A 424 8.77 -20.76 -20.63
N VAL A 425 7.58 -20.27 -20.30
CA VAL A 425 6.44 -21.07 -19.87
C VAL A 425 5.77 -21.80 -21.05
N GLU A 426 5.74 -21.19 -22.23
CA GLU A 426 5.19 -21.84 -23.44
C GLU A 426 5.95 -23.12 -23.83
N VAL A 427 7.25 -23.21 -23.51
CA VAL A 427 8.04 -24.44 -23.68
C VAL A 427 7.54 -25.56 -22.75
N LEU A 428 7.28 -25.23 -21.48
CA LEU A 428 6.77 -26.19 -20.50
C LEU A 428 5.37 -26.71 -20.86
N ASP A 429 4.54 -25.85 -21.45
CA ASP A 429 3.23 -26.26 -21.96
C ASP A 429 3.31 -27.24 -23.14
N GLN A 430 4.37 -27.15 -23.98
CA GLN A 430 4.60 -28.13 -25.05
C GLN A 430 4.94 -29.50 -24.46
N ASP A 431 5.81 -29.54 -23.45
CA ASP A 431 6.14 -30.77 -22.72
C ASP A 431 4.89 -31.38 -22.07
N LEU A 432 4.07 -30.55 -21.43
CA LEU A 432 2.81 -30.99 -20.81
C LEU A 432 1.83 -31.57 -21.85
N HIS A 433 1.71 -30.94 -23.02
CA HIS A 433 0.86 -31.42 -24.11
C HIS A 433 1.35 -32.76 -24.70
N HIS A 434 2.66 -33.01 -24.68
CA HIS A 434 3.22 -34.31 -25.06
C HIS A 434 2.88 -35.41 -24.06
N LEU A 435 2.75 -35.07 -22.77
CA LEU A 435 2.45 -36.01 -21.69
C LEU A 435 0.95 -36.34 -21.57
N THR A 436 0.08 -35.36 -21.78
CA THR A 436 -1.39 -35.54 -21.77
C THR A 436 -2.08 -34.64 -22.80
N LYS A 437 -3.08 -35.20 -23.49
CA LYS A 437 -3.93 -34.46 -24.44
C LYS A 437 -5.22 -33.95 -23.82
N ASP A 438 -5.56 -34.43 -22.63
CA ASP A 438 -6.75 -34.03 -21.89
C ASP A 438 -6.37 -32.92 -20.91
N VAL A 439 -5.92 -31.79 -21.46
CA VAL A 439 -5.51 -30.59 -20.73
C VAL A 439 -5.88 -29.37 -21.57
N LEU A 440 -6.12 -28.23 -20.91
CA LEU A 440 -6.31 -26.95 -21.60
C LEU A 440 -5.14 -26.70 -22.56
N GLN A 441 -5.36 -26.02 -23.67
CA GLN A 441 -4.26 -25.64 -24.55
C GLN A 441 -3.46 -24.49 -23.91
N TYR A 442 -2.17 -24.73 -23.64
CA TYR A 442 -1.25 -23.82 -22.98
C TYR A 442 -1.72 -23.35 -21.58
N PRO A 443 -1.95 -24.25 -20.60
CA PRO A 443 -2.51 -23.88 -19.30
C PRO A 443 -1.60 -22.93 -18.52
N LEU A 444 -0.29 -23.19 -18.48
CA LEU A 444 0.65 -22.40 -17.70
C LEU A 444 0.85 -21.01 -18.32
N ALA A 445 0.94 -20.92 -19.65
CA ALA A 445 1.01 -19.64 -20.34
C ALA A 445 -0.32 -18.88 -20.25
N SER A 446 -1.46 -19.57 -20.24
CA SER A 446 -2.78 -18.94 -20.03
C SER A 446 -2.91 -18.31 -18.63
N TRP A 447 -2.41 -18.99 -17.59
CA TRP A 447 -2.33 -18.42 -16.24
C TRP A 447 -1.38 -17.22 -16.21
N THR A 448 -0.19 -17.34 -16.80
CA THR A 448 0.81 -16.27 -16.85
C THR A 448 0.24 -15.03 -17.56
N TYR A 449 -0.50 -15.25 -18.66
CA TYR A 449 -1.17 -14.22 -19.42
C TYR A 449 -2.30 -13.55 -18.63
N HIS A 450 -3.09 -14.34 -17.88
CA HIS A 450 -4.10 -13.81 -16.97
C HIS A 450 -3.50 -12.89 -15.90
N GLN A 451 -2.38 -13.28 -15.28
CA GLN A 451 -1.66 -12.44 -14.31
C GLN A 451 -1.15 -11.15 -14.96
N LYS A 452 -0.64 -11.24 -16.19
CA LYS A 452 -0.17 -10.08 -16.96
C LYS A 452 -1.28 -9.07 -17.22
N LEU A 453 -2.43 -9.54 -17.74
CA LEU A 453 -3.60 -8.69 -18.00
C LEU A 453 -4.13 -8.05 -16.72
N THR A 454 -4.20 -8.79 -15.63
CA THR A 454 -4.62 -8.27 -14.31
C THR A 454 -3.71 -7.13 -13.85
N GLN A 455 -2.39 -7.29 -13.96
CA GLN A 455 -1.43 -6.24 -13.62
C GLN A 455 -1.57 -5.01 -14.55
N MET A 456 -1.82 -5.21 -15.85
CA MET A 456 -2.06 -4.12 -16.79
C MET A 456 -3.29 -3.29 -16.41
N GLU A 457 -4.40 -3.94 -16.05
CA GLU A 457 -5.61 -3.28 -15.56
C GLU A 457 -5.34 -2.47 -14.29
N TRP A 458 -4.67 -3.08 -13.30
CA TRP A 458 -4.31 -2.41 -12.06
C TRP A 458 -3.40 -1.21 -12.27
N ILE A 459 -2.42 -1.27 -13.18
CA ILE A 459 -1.55 -0.12 -13.50
C ILE A 459 -2.38 1.06 -14.03
N VAL A 460 -3.37 0.78 -14.88
CA VAL A 460 -4.27 1.82 -15.39
C VAL A 460 -5.15 2.37 -14.27
N GLN A 461 -5.84 1.50 -13.53
CA GLN A 461 -6.76 1.86 -12.43
C GLN A 461 -6.07 2.65 -11.31
N LEU A 462 -4.89 2.22 -10.88
CA LEU A 462 -4.07 2.94 -9.89
C LEU A 462 -3.65 4.33 -10.39
N GLY A 463 -3.52 4.53 -11.70
CA GLY A 463 -3.27 5.86 -12.25
C GLY A 463 -4.47 6.79 -12.15
N PHE A 464 -5.72 6.28 -12.20
CA PHE A 464 -6.90 7.09 -11.89
C PHE A 464 -6.98 7.40 -10.40
N GLU A 465 -6.71 6.40 -9.54
CA GLU A 465 -6.71 6.57 -8.09
C GLU A 465 -5.73 7.64 -7.61
N GLN A 466 -4.56 7.72 -8.26
CA GLN A 466 -3.47 8.65 -7.92
C GLN A 466 -3.52 9.96 -8.73
N ASP A 467 -4.61 10.22 -9.46
CA ASP A 467 -4.80 11.40 -10.32
C ASP A 467 -3.61 11.64 -11.29
N VAL A 468 -3.04 10.57 -11.84
CA VAL A 468 -1.90 10.57 -12.77
C VAL A 468 -2.29 11.02 -14.19
N TYR A 469 -3.58 10.87 -14.54
CA TYR A 469 -4.12 11.23 -15.85
C TYR A 469 -4.80 12.59 -15.81
N LEU A 470 -4.57 13.39 -16.84
CA LEU A 470 -5.30 14.65 -17.05
C LEU A 470 -6.70 14.37 -17.60
N PRO A 471 -7.66 15.29 -17.42
CA PRO A 471 -9.03 15.10 -17.91
C PRO A 471 -9.14 14.81 -19.40
N ASP A 472 -8.25 15.39 -20.22
CA ASP A 472 -8.21 15.15 -21.67
C ASP A 472 -7.54 13.83 -22.08
N GLU A 473 -6.98 13.09 -21.12
CA GLU A 473 -6.44 11.75 -21.33
C GLU A 473 -7.43 10.64 -20.90
N TYR A 474 -8.48 10.97 -20.16
CA TYR A 474 -9.41 9.99 -19.58
C TYR A 474 -10.07 9.09 -20.64
N ALA A 475 -10.51 9.66 -21.77
CA ALA A 475 -11.05 8.86 -22.88
C ALA A 475 -10.03 7.81 -23.34
N GLY A 476 -8.79 8.22 -23.59
CA GLY A 476 -7.74 7.31 -24.04
C GLY A 476 -7.37 6.22 -23.03
N MET A 477 -7.34 6.57 -21.74
CA MET A 477 -7.03 5.59 -20.69
C MET A 477 -8.19 4.60 -20.46
N TYR A 478 -9.45 5.04 -20.55
CA TYR A 478 -10.61 4.14 -20.50
C TYR A 478 -10.72 3.27 -21.75
N TRP A 479 -10.32 3.77 -22.92
CA TRP A 479 -10.18 2.95 -24.14
C TRP A 479 -9.18 1.83 -23.92
N TRP A 480 -7.98 2.15 -23.42
CA TRP A 480 -6.95 1.13 -23.21
C TRP A 480 -7.38 0.10 -22.16
N LEU A 481 -7.96 0.56 -21.05
CA LEU A 481 -8.51 -0.33 -20.03
C LEU A 481 -9.63 -1.21 -20.59
N SER A 482 -10.48 -0.70 -21.49
CA SER A 482 -11.50 -1.50 -22.17
C SER A 482 -10.91 -2.57 -23.07
N SER A 483 -9.80 -2.28 -23.76
CA SER A 483 -9.12 -3.26 -24.61
C SER A 483 -8.56 -4.40 -23.77
N ILE A 484 -7.86 -4.08 -22.68
CA ILE A 484 -7.26 -5.09 -21.79
C ILE A 484 -8.36 -5.95 -21.16
N ALA A 485 -9.40 -5.31 -20.60
CA ALA A 485 -10.53 -6.00 -19.99
C ALA A 485 -11.24 -6.94 -20.98
N ALA A 486 -11.41 -6.51 -22.24
CA ALA A 486 -12.01 -7.35 -23.28
C ALA A 486 -11.15 -8.58 -23.59
N THR A 487 -9.84 -8.40 -23.73
CA THR A 487 -8.90 -9.51 -23.94
C THR A 487 -8.89 -10.48 -22.75
N ARG A 488 -9.00 -9.98 -21.52
CA ARG A 488 -9.09 -10.82 -20.32
C ARG A 488 -10.42 -11.57 -20.25
N ALA A 489 -11.53 -10.95 -20.62
CA ALA A 489 -12.84 -11.61 -20.73
C ALA A 489 -12.80 -12.78 -21.73
N GLU A 490 -12.21 -12.57 -22.91
CA GLU A 490 -12.06 -13.61 -23.94
C GLU A 490 -11.18 -14.78 -23.47
N LEU A 491 -10.08 -14.48 -22.75
CA LEU A 491 -9.25 -15.51 -22.14
C LEU A 491 -10.03 -16.35 -21.13
N LEU A 492 -10.76 -15.70 -20.22
CA LEU A 492 -11.58 -16.38 -19.21
C LEU A 492 -12.70 -17.21 -19.85
N GLU A 493 -13.35 -16.70 -20.90
CA GLU A 493 -14.37 -17.44 -21.65
C GLU A 493 -13.80 -18.72 -22.27
N ARG A 494 -12.60 -18.66 -22.87
CA ARG A 494 -11.91 -19.83 -23.41
C ARG A 494 -11.58 -20.87 -22.34
N ILE A 495 -11.06 -20.44 -21.19
CA ILE A 495 -10.75 -21.32 -20.05
C ILE A 495 -12.02 -21.99 -19.55
N LEU A 496 -13.08 -21.20 -19.34
CA LEU A 496 -14.39 -21.66 -18.87
C LEU A 496 -15.05 -22.68 -19.79
N ALA A 497 -14.99 -22.44 -21.11
CA ALA A 497 -15.55 -23.33 -22.09
C ALA A 497 -14.88 -24.71 -22.01
N PHE A 498 -13.55 -24.75 -21.91
CA PHE A 498 -12.79 -25.98 -21.75
C PHE A 498 -13.14 -26.70 -20.43
N VAL A 499 -13.09 -26.00 -19.30
CA VAL A 499 -13.39 -26.58 -17.98
C VAL A 499 -14.81 -27.15 -17.92
N SER A 500 -15.78 -26.41 -18.48
CA SER A 500 -17.18 -26.86 -18.54
C SER A 500 -17.37 -28.09 -19.42
N GLU A 501 -16.67 -28.16 -20.55
CA GLU A 501 -16.69 -29.33 -21.44
C GLU A 501 -16.07 -30.55 -20.77
N ARG A 502 -14.90 -30.40 -20.15
CA ARG A 502 -14.20 -31.45 -19.40
C ARG A 502 -15.08 -31.99 -18.27
N HIS A 503 -15.66 -31.10 -17.45
CA HIS A 503 -16.59 -31.50 -16.39
C HIS A 503 -17.81 -32.26 -16.95
N SER A 504 -18.38 -31.83 -18.08
CA SER A 504 -19.49 -32.55 -18.72
C SER A 504 -19.11 -33.96 -19.20
N LYS A 505 -17.88 -34.15 -19.68
CA LYS A 505 -17.36 -35.47 -20.08
C LYS A 505 -17.18 -36.39 -18.87
N LEU A 506 -16.55 -35.92 -17.81
CA LEU A 506 -16.32 -36.69 -16.57
C LEU A 506 -17.65 -37.07 -15.91
N ALA A 507 -18.61 -36.15 -15.84
CA ALA A 507 -19.94 -36.43 -15.28
C ALA A 507 -20.73 -37.50 -16.06
N LYS A 508 -20.44 -37.70 -17.36
CA LYS A 508 -21.07 -38.74 -18.20
C LYS A 508 -20.38 -40.10 -18.11
N ALA A 509 -19.15 -40.15 -17.60
CA ALA A 509 -18.33 -41.37 -17.54
C ALA A 509 -18.59 -42.23 -16.28
N ASP A 510 -19.53 -41.85 -15.42
CA ASP A 510 -19.89 -42.57 -14.18
C ASP A 510 -18.70 -42.82 -13.24
N GLN A 511 -17.75 -41.87 -13.19
CA GLN A 511 -16.65 -41.78 -12.21
C GLN A 511 -17.03 -40.78 -11.08
N PRO A 512 -17.85 -41.17 -10.09
CA PRO A 512 -18.41 -40.24 -9.10
C PRO A 512 -17.39 -39.63 -8.12
N GLN A 513 -16.17 -40.17 -8.03
CA GLN A 513 -15.09 -39.62 -7.19
C GLN A 513 -14.34 -38.45 -7.86
N GLU A 514 -14.28 -38.41 -9.19
CA GLU A 514 -13.67 -37.31 -9.98
C GLU A 514 -14.68 -36.21 -10.34
N ALA A 515 -15.98 -36.50 -10.20
CA ALA A 515 -17.10 -35.57 -10.42
C ALA A 515 -17.67 -34.98 -9.11
N THR A 516 -16.84 -34.85 -8.06
CA THR A 516 -17.23 -34.28 -6.77
C THR A 516 -17.55 -32.78 -6.87
N ALA A 517 -18.30 -32.24 -5.91
CA ALA A 517 -18.80 -30.86 -5.88
C ALA A 517 -17.74 -29.74 -6.00
N GLU A 518 -16.45 -30.06 -5.83
CA GLU A 518 -15.30 -29.17 -6.00
C GLU A 518 -14.91 -28.96 -7.49
N SER A 519 -15.31 -29.87 -8.38
CA SER A 519 -15.11 -29.78 -9.84
C SER A 519 -16.19 -28.94 -10.56
N GLN A 520 -17.15 -28.36 -9.82
CA GLN A 520 -18.22 -27.55 -10.43
C GLN A 520 -17.66 -26.29 -11.12
N PRO A 521 -18.18 -25.90 -12.30
CA PRO A 521 -17.86 -24.65 -13.01
C PRO A 521 -18.22 -23.36 -12.24
N LYS A 522 -18.54 -23.44 -10.94
CA LYS A 522 -18.79 -22.30 -10.06
C LYS A 522 -17.57 -21.40 -9.87
N LEU A 523 -16.36 -21.89 -10.17
CA LEU A 523 -15.10 -21.20 -9.89
C LEU A 523 -14.75 -20.07 -10.88
N ALA A 524 -15.27 -20.10 -12.12
CA ALA A 524 -14.92 -19.11 -13.14
C ALA A 524 -16.11 -18.26 -13.67
N ASP A 525 -17.35 -18.66 -13.38
CA ASP A 525 -18.56 -17.83 -13.56
C ASP A 525 -18.51 -16.44 -12.85
N PRO A 526 -18.00 -16.31 -11.59
CA PRO A 526 -17.91 -15.02 -10.92
C PRO A 526 -16.83 -14.08 -11.49
N GLU A 527 -15.64 -14.59 -11.81
CA GLU A 527 -14.56 -13.78 -12.42
C GLU A 527 -14.94 -13.32 -13.82
N GLN A 528 -15.54 -14.20 -14.64
CA GLN A 528 -16.07 -13.81 -15.95
C GLN A 528 -17.17 -12.75 -15.83
N SER A 529 -18.09 -12.92 -14.89
CA SER A 529 -19.15 -11.92 -14.66
C SER A 529 -18.58 -10.57 -14.19
N GLN A 530 -17.54 -10.57 -13.36
CA GLN A 530 -16.84 -9.34 -12.95
C GLN A 530 -16.09 -8.69 -14.12
N GLU A 531 -15.46 -9.49 -14.98
CA GLU A 531 -14.72 -8.98 -16.13
C GLU A 531 -15.68 -8.43 -17.21
N ALA A 532 -16.79 -9.11 -17.48
CA ALA A 532 -17.85 -8.59 -18.35
C ALA A 532 -18.37 -7.23 -17.85
N ILE A 533 -18.50 -7.08 -16.53
CA ILE A 533 -18.85 -5.81 -15.91
C ILE A 533 -17.74 -4.75 -16.14
N ALA A 534 -16.46 -5.11 -16.01
CA ALA A 534 -15.34 -4.21 -16.24
C ALA A 534 -15.30 -3.71 -17.69
N VAL A 535 -15.50 -4.60 -18.67
CA VAL A 535 -15.63 -4.25 -20.10
C VAL A 535 -16.77 -3.25 -20.34
N LEU A 536 -17.95 -3.51 -19.81
CA LEU A 536 -19.09 -2.63 -20.01
C LEU A 536 -18.86 -1.24 -19.39
N LYS A 537 -18.24 -1.18 -18.21
CA LYS A 537 -17.94 0.08 -17.50
C LYS A 537 -16.90 0.93 -18.21
N THR A 538 -15.81 0.31 -18.65
CA THR A 538 -14.72 0.99 -19.34
C THR A 538 -15.22 1.58 -20.65
N LYS A 539 -16.00 0.82 -21.42
CA LYS A 539 -16.71 1.31 -22.61
C LYS A 539 -17.64 2.47 -22.28
N GLN A 540 -18.42 2.38 -21.21
CA GLN A 540 -19.32 3.45 -20.82
C GLN A 540 -18.58 4.76 -20.50
N HIS A 541 -17.51 4.69 -19.71
CA HIS A 541 -16.71 5.88 -19.37
C HIS A 541 -16.00 6.45 -20.59
N LEU A 542 -15.48 5.60 -21.47
CA LEU A 542 -14.97 6.01 -22.78
C LEU A 542 -16.03 6.82 -23.55
N GLN A 543 -17.24 6.28 -23.71
CA GLN A 543 -18.34 6.96 -24.43
C GLN A 543 -18.70 8.32 -23.80
N LEU A 544 -18.75 8.39 -22.46
CA LEU A 544 -18.98 9.63 -21.73
C LEU A 544 -17.90 10.67 -22.06
N TYR A 545 -16.62 10.33 -21.93
CA TYR A 545 -15.55 11.31 -22.17
C TYR A 545 -15.41 11.69 -23.65
N VAL A 546 -15.63 10.77 -24.58
CA VAL A 546 -15.71 11.07 -26.03
C VAL A 546 -16.84 12.07 -26.31
N LEU A 547 -18.03 11.87 -25.71
CA LEU A 547 -19.15 12.81 -25.83
C LEU A 547 -18.78 14.20 -25.26
N LEU A 548 -18.12 14.24 -24.09
CA LEU A 548 -17.69 15.50 -23.48
C LEU A 548 -16.64 16.24 -24.33
N HIS A 549 -15.77 15.51 -25.04
CA HIS A 549 -14.83 16.09 -25.98
C HIS A 549 -15.53 16.72 -27.20
N TYR A 550 -16.49 16.02 -27.83
CA TYR A 550 -17.29 16.60 -28.93
C TYR A 550 -18.10 17.83 -28.49
N LEU A 551 -18.53 17.87 -27.22
CA LEU A 551 -19.21 19.02 -26.62
C LEU A 551 -18.25 20.12 -26.12
N ARG A 552 -16.93 19.92 -26.25
CA ARG A 552 -15.85 20.81 -25.76
C ARG A 552 -15.98 21.18 -24.27
N ILE A 553 -16.47 20.25 -23.46
CA ILE A 553 -16.59 20.42 -22.01
C ILE A 553 -15.26 20.09 -21.31
N VAL A 554 -14.53 19.11 -21.84
CA VAL A 554 -13.21 18.72 -21.32
C VAL A 554 -12.16 19.75 -21.75
N PRO A 555 -11.43 20.38 -20.81
CA PRO A 555 -10.40 21.35 -21.16
C PRO A 555 -9.21 20.65 -21.81
N THR A 556 -8.83 21.10 -23.01
CA THR A 556 -7.63 20.61 -23.71
C THR A 556 -6.60 21.74 -23.79
N PRO A 557 -5.57 21.75 -22.93
CA PRO A 557 -4.59 22.83 -22.91
C PRO A 557 -3.69 22.79 -24.16
N PRO A 558 -3.26 23.95 -24.69
CA PRO A 558 -2.32 23.99 -25.80
C PRO A 558 -0.96 23.45 -25.36
N ARG A 559 -0.38 22.55 -26.15
CA ARG A 559 0.93 21.91 -25.87
C ARG A 559 1.88 22.13 -27.06
N PRO A 560 2.50 23.32 -27.20
CA PRO A 560 3.25 23.71 -28.40
C PRO A 560 4.58 22.96 -28.60
N PHE A 561 5.12 22.35 -27.54
CA PHE A 561 6.42 21.66 -27.56
C PHE A 561 6.31 20.12 -27.67
N SER A 562 5.11 19.57 -27.95
CA SER A 562 4.93 18.13 -28.14
C SER A 562 3.88 17.82 -29.21
N SER A 563 4.02 16.68 -29.87
CA SER A 563 2.97 16.13 -30.75
C SER A 563 2.02 15.20 -29.97
N PRO A 564 0.77 15.00 -30.42
CA PRO A 564 -0.13 13.99 -29.87
C PRO A 564 0.51 12.59 -29.77
N ALA A 565 1.20 12.15 -30.83
CA ALA A 565 1.87 10.85 -30.87
C ALA A 565 2.94 10.69 -29.78
N LEU A 566 3.80 11.69 -29.56
CA LEU A 566 4.82 11.63 -28.50
C LEU A 566 4.20 11.60 -27.10
N ARG A 567 3.05 12.26 -26.91
CA ARG A 567 2.32 12.21 -25.63
C ARG A 567 1.68 10.85 -25.40
N TYR A 568 1.11 10.26 -26.44
CA TYR A 568 0.58 8.91 -26.41
C TYR A 568 1.67 7.90 -26.03
N GLU A 569 2.81 7.93 -26.73
CA GLU A 569 3.96 7.07 -26.44
C GLU A 569 4.45 7.23 -24.99
N LEU A 570 4.59 8.48 -24.51
CA LEU A 570 5.02 8.74 -23.13
C LEU A 570 4.00 8.20 -22.11
N ARG A 571 2.69 8.39 -22.35
CA ARG A 571 1.62 7.92 -21.47
C ARG A 571 1.56 6.40 -21.41
N MET A 572 1.72 5.76 -22.56
CA MET A 572 1.66 4.31 -22.72
C MET A 572 3.00 3.60 -22.49
N LYS A 573 4.05 4.34 -22.09
CA LYS A 573 5.38 3.81 -21.79
C LYS A 573 5.40 2.52 -20.94
N PRO A 574 4.55 2.36 -19.89
CA PRO A 574 4.52 1.11 -19.12
C PRO A 574 4.18 -0.15 -19.94
N PHE A 575 3.54 0.00 -21.10
CA PHE A 575 3.02 -1.09 -21.93
C PHE A 575 3.79 -1.27 -23.25
N LEU A 576 4.70 -0.36 -23.60
CA LEU A 576 5.41 -0.39 -24.90
C LEU A 576 6.24 -1.65 -25.13
N ALA A 577 6.79 -2.24 -24.06
CA ALA A 577 7.62 -3.45 -24.13
C ALA A 577 6.82 -4.73 -23.79
N VAL A 578 5.49 -4.66 -23.76
CA VAL A 578 4.63 -5.83 -23.58
C VAL A 578 4.25 -6.38 -24.94
N ASP A 579 4.52 -7.66 -25.19
CA ASP A 579 4.36 -8.24 -26.52
C ASP A 579 2.88 -8.53 -26.85
N MET A 580 2.13 -9.03 -25.86
CA MET A 580 0.74 -9.44 -26.01
C MET A 580 -0.08 -9.00 -24.79
N PRO A 581 -1.22 -8.32 -24.92
CA PRO A 581 -1.67 -7.65 -26.13
C PRO A 581 -0.71 -6.49 -26.45
N SER A 582 -0.27 -6.40 -27.71
CA SER A 582 0.59 -5.31 -28.15
C SER A 582 -0.16 -3.98 -28.10
N LEU A 583 0.50 -2.92 -27.65
CA LEU A 583 -0.07 -1.58 -27.70
C LEU A 583 -0.34 -1.16 -29.16
N PRO A 584 -1.57 -0.74 -29.49
CA PRO A 584 -1.87 -0.26 -30.85
C PRO A 584 -1.04 0.99 -31.23
N PRO A 585 -0.72 1.17 -32.52
CA PRO A 585 -0.14 2.42 -33.02
C PRO A 585 -1.01 3.64 -32.70
N PHE A 586 -0.39 4.81 -32.67
CA PHE A 586 -1.07 6.07 -32.36
C PHE A 586 -2.24 6.35 -33.32
N GLU A 587 -2.10 6.00 -34.60
CA GLU A 587 -3.12 6.23 -35.62
C GLU A 587 -4.39 5.42 -35.36
N ASP A 588 -4.25 4.16 -34.93
CA ASP A 588 -5.38 3.30 -34.59
C ASP A 588 -6.07 3.78 -33.32
N PHE A 589 -5.27 4.13 -32.30
CA PHE A 589 -5.76 4.77 -31.09
C PHE A 589 -6.54 6.06 -31.39
N GLU A 590 -5.98 6.94 -32.23
CA GLU A 590 -6.60 8.21 -32.59
C GLU A 590 -7.92 7.99 -33.35
N ALA A 591 -7.98 7.01 -34.24
CA ALA A 591 -9.22 6.66 -34.95
C ALA A 591 -10.31 6.17 -34.00
N ASP A 592 -9.97 5.31 -33.04
CA ASP A 592 -10.93 4.72 -32.10
C ASP A 592 -11.54 5.74 -31.13
N ILE A 593 -10.75 6.70 -30.65
CA ILE A 593 -11.26 7.76 -29.77
C ILE A 593 -11.97 8.88 -30.56
N HIS A 594 -11.85 8.92 -31.88
CA HIS A 594 -12.53 9.86 -32.78
C HIS A 594 -13.51 9.16 -33.74
N PRO A 595 -14.56 8.47 -33.24
CA PRO A 595 -15.44 7.64 -34.07
C PRO A 595 -16.29 8.43 -35.09
N PHE A 596 -16.32 9.76 -35.01
CA PHE A 596 -17.02 10.66 -35.91
C PHE A 596 -16.09 11.77 -36.42
N GLY A 597 -14.79 11.49 -36.55
CA GLY A 597 -13.78 12.46 -36.99
C GLY A 597 -13.29 13.38 -35.87
N PRO A 598 -12.45 14.37 -36.18
CA PRO A 598 -11.84 15.25 -35.17
C PRO A 598 -12.90 15.95 -34.29
N TYR A 599 -12.65 16.07 -32.98
CA TYR A 599 -13.61 16.70 -32.05
C TYR A 599 -14.01 18.12 -32.45
N ASP A 600 -13.11 18.86 -33.10
CA ASP A 600 -13.35 20.22 -33.57
C ASP A 600 -14.21 20.31 -34.84
N LYS A 601 -14.26 19.22 -35.60
CA LYS A 601 -14.92 19.14 -36.90
C LYS A 601 -15.44 17.72 -37.11
N PRO A 602 -16.54 17.33 -36.45
CA PRO A 602 -17.13 16.01 -36.63
C PRO A 602 -17.64 15.83 -38.06
N ASP A 603 -17.57 14.61 -38.57
CA ASP A 603 -18.02 14.19 -39.90
C ASP A 603 -19.55 14.23 -40.05
N LYS A 604 -20.26 14.13 -38.93
CA LYS A 604 -21.72 14.20 -38.84
C LYS A 604 -22.17 15.45 -38.07
N PRO A 605 -23.41 15.93 -38.28
CA PRO A 605 -23.98 16.99 -37.46
C PRO A 605 -23.87 16.66 -35.97
N LEU A 606 -23.43 17.62 -35.16
CA LEU A 606 -23.17 17.40 -33.73
C LEU A 606 -24.38 16.84 -32.97
N GLY A 607 -25.60 17.24 -33.34
CA GLY A 607 -26.83 16.70 -32.74
C GLY A 607 -27.03 15.21 -33.00
N GLU A 608 -26.61 14.69 -34.16
CA GLU A 608 -26.65 13.25 -34.46
C GLU A 608 -25.57 12.49 -33.69
N VAL A 609 -24.37 13.05 -33.60
CA VAL A 609 -23.26 12.49 -32.81
C VAL A 609 -23.67 12.34 -31.35
N VAL A 610 -24.20 13.41 -30.74
CA VAL A 610 -24.70 13.40 -29.36
C VAL A 610 -25.80 12.36 -29.18
N LYS A 611 -26.75 12.28 -30.12
CA LYS A 611 -27.85 11.30 -30.04
C LYS A 611 -27.35 9.86 -30.07
N GLN A 612 -26.40 9.56 -30.95
CA GLN A 612 -25.83 8.22 -31.10
C GLN A 612 -25.04 7.82 -29.86
N LEU A 613 -24.08 8.65 -29.44
CA LEU A 613 -23.25 8.39 -28.26
C LEU A 613 -24.08 8.25 -26.97
N SER A 614 -25.10 9.10 -26.78
CA SER A 614 -26.00 8.99 -25.63
C SER A 614 -26.82 7.70 -25.64
N LYS A 615 -27.30 7.26 -26.81
CA LYS A 615 -28.04 5.99 -26.94
C LYS A 615 -27.15 4.79 -26.66
N ASP A 616 -25.95 4.76 -27.22
CA ASP A 616 -25.00 3.66 -27.03
C ASP A 616 -24.60 3.55 -25.55
N ALA A 617 -24.43 4.68 -24.86
CA ALA A 617 -24.20 4.70 -23.41
C ALA A 617 -25.40 4.17 -22.60
N GLU A 618 -26.64 4.45 -23.01
CA GLU A 618 -27.85 3.93 -22.35
C GLU A 618 -27.97 2.41 -22.49
N ASP A 619 -27.67 1.88 -23.68
CA ASP A 619 -27.67 0.43 -23.94
C ASP A 619 -26.59 -0.27 -23.08
N LEU A 620 -25.38 0.30 -22.98
CA LEU A 620 -24.32 -0.22 -22.10
C LEU A 620 -24.71 -0.25 -20.62
N VAL A 621 -25.42 0.77 -20.12
CA VAL A 621 -25.90 0.81 -18.72
C VAL A 621 -26.91 -0.30 -18.45
N LYS A 622 -27.79 -0.57 -19.42
CA LYS A 622 -28.80 -1.61 -19.28
C LYS A 622 -28.15 -2.98 -19.15
N ASP A 623 -27.16 -3.26 -19.98
CA ASP A 623 -26.41 -4.52 -19.95
C ASP A 623 -25.57 -4.64 -18.69
N ALA A 624 -24.93 -3.55 -18.25
CA ALA A 624 -24.16 -3.54 -17.00
C ALA A 624 -25.04 -3.88 -15.79
N LYS A 625 -26.26 -3.31 -15.70
CA LYS A 625 -27.19 -3.58 -14.59
C LYS A 625 -27.57 -5.06 -14.47
N VAL A 626 -27.73 -5.75 -15.60
CA VAL A 626 -28.04 -7.19 -15.61
C VAL A 626 -26.87 -7.98 -15.02
N ASN A 627 -25.65 -7.72 -15.48
CA ASN A 627 -24.46 -8.41 -14.98
C ASN A 627 -24.19 -8.11 -13.49
N PHE A 628 -24.39 -6.87 -13.06
CA PHE A 628 -24.31 -6.51 -11.64
C PHE A 628 -25.33 -7.25 -10.76
N ALA A 629 -26.54 -7.49 -11.25
CA ALA A 629 -27.53 -8.28 -10.53
C ALA A 629 -27.07 -9.73 -10.36
N THR A 630 -26.40 -10.31 -11.39
CA THR A 630 -25.76 -11.63 -11.31
C THR A 630 -24.66 -11.65 -10.25
N VAL A 631 -23.71 -10.71 -10.29
CA VAL A 631 -22.60 -10.66 -9.31
C VAL A 631 -23.10 -10.46 -7.88
N LYS A 632 -24.08 -9.57 -7.67
CA LYS A 632 -24.70 -9.40 -6.34
C LYS A 632 -25.39 -10.67 -5.84
N LYS A 633 -25.98 -11.46 -6.74
CA LYS A 633 -26.62 -12.73 -6.39
C LYS A 633 -25.60 -13.83 -6.07
N LEU A 634 -24.46 -13.85 -6.75
CA LEU A 634 -23.36 -14.79 -6.46
C LEU A 634 -22.77 -14.57 -5.06
N GLY A 635 -22.61 -13.30 -4.67
CA GLY A 635 -22.15 -12.91 -3.34
C GLY A 635 -20.63 -13.03 -3.14
N PRO A 636 -20.11 -12.56 -1.98
CA PRO A 636 -18.68 -12.40 -1.73
C PRO A 636 -17.92 -13.73 -1.69
N LYS A 637 -18.57 -14.81 -1.26
CA LYS A 637 -17.98 -16.15 -1.20
C LYS A 637 -17.65 -16.70 -2.59
N ALA A 638 -18.59 -16.60 -3.52
CA ALA A 638 -18.35 -17.00 -4.91
C ALA A 638 -17.29 -16.09 -5.57
N ALA A 639 -17.26 -14.81 -5.21
CA ALA A 639 -16.25 -13.86 -5.64
C ALA A 639 -14.88 -14.00 -4.94
N ARG A 640 -14.67 -15.05 -4.13
CA ARG A 640 -13.42 -15.29 -3.37
C ARG A 640 -12.97 -14.04 -2.62
N SER A 641 -13.93 -13.43 -1.94
CA SER A 641 -13.77 -12.18 -1.18
C SER A 641 -14.48 -12.29 0.17
N GLU A 642 -14.61 -13.50 0.73
CA GLU A 642 -15.37 -13.76 1.97
C GLU A 642 -14.76 -13.00 3.15
N CYS A 643 -13.44 -13.00 3.29
CA CYS A 643 -12.67 -12.28 4.32
C CYS A 643 -12.90 -10.75 4.30
N VAL A 644 -13.26 -10.19 3.15
CA VAL A 644 -13.52 -8.77 2.91
C VAL A 644 -14.94 -8.50 2.40
N SER A 645 -15.90 -9.33 2.82
CA SER A 645 -17.28 -9.30 2.32
C SER A 645 -17.97 -7.93 2.42
N GLU A 646 -17.73 -7.18 3.49
CA GLU A 646 -18.27 -5.82 3.67
C GLU A 646 -17.69 -4.84 2.64
N ALA A 647 -16.36 -4.84 2.50
CA ALA A 647 -15.66 -3.98 1.55
C ALA A 647 -16.04 -4.33 0.10
N TRP A 648 -16.10 -5.62 -0.23
CA TRP A 648 -16.56 -6.12 -1.52
C TRP A 648 -18.00 -5.67 -1.84
N SER A 649 -18.92 -5.80 -0.88
CA SER A 649 -20.32 -5.41 -1.07
C SER A 649 -20.48 -3.90 -1.27
N LYS A 650 -19.69 -3.12 -0.53
CA LYS A 650 -19.62 -1.67 -0.67
C LYS A 650 -19.04 -1.30 -2.03
N ASP A 651 -17.96 -1.94 -2.46
CA ASP A 651 -17.33 -1.71 -3.74
C ASP A 651 -18.29 -2.00 -4.91
N VAL A 652 -18.87 -3.20 -4.97
CA VAL A 652 -19.86 -3.58 -6.00
C VAL A 652 -21.01 -2.58 -6.07
N SER A 653 -21.46 -2.06 -4.91
CA SER A 653 -22.50 -1.04 -4.85
C SER A 653 -22.03 0.32 -5.35
N ASN A 654 -20.83 0.76 -4.95
CA ASN A 654 -20.21 1.99 -5.41
C ASN A 654 -19.99 1.97 -6.93
N VAL A 655 -19.51 0.86 -7.48
CA VAL A 655 -19.32 0.79 -8.92
C VAL A 655 -20.67 0.75 -9.66
N LEU A 656 -21.72 0.12 -9.12
CA LEU A 656 -23.06 0.22 -9.70
C LEU A 656 -23.57 1.66 -9.70
N LEU A 657 -23.34 2.42 -8.62
CA LEU A 657 -23.70 3.83 -8.54
C LEU A 657 -22.96 4.66 -9.60
N THR A 658 -21.67 4.42 -9.82
CA THR A 658 -20.90 5.12 -10.88
C THR A 658 -21.48 4.84 -12.26
N CYS A 659 -21.85 3.60 -12.57
CA CYS A 659 -22.47 3.22 -13.84
C CYS A 659 -23.83 3.92 -14.05
N ILE A 660 -24.66 4.00 -13.01
CA ILE A 660 -25.93 4.73 -13.06
C ILE A 660 -25.67 6.24 -13.25
N ALA A 661 -24.73 6.80 -12.51
CA ALA A 661 -24.40 8.23 -12.59
C ALA A 661 -23.83 8.62 -13.96
N ALA A 662 -22.94 7.81 -14.53
CA ALA A 662 -22.45 7.97 -15.91
C ALA A 662 -23.63 7.92 -16.91
N GLY A 663 -24.56 6.98 -16.75
CA GLY A 663 -25.75 6.89 -17.60
C GLY A 663 -26.65 8.12 -17.52
N LEU A 664 -26.89 8.63 -16.30
CA LEU A 664 -27.66 9.86 -16.10
C LEU A 664 -26.96 11.08 -16.70
N ALA A 665 -25.64 11.16 -16.60
CA ALA A 665 -24.83 12.20 -17.23
C ALA A 665 -24.97 12.15 -18.76
N THR A 666 -24.80 10.97 -19.39
CA THR A 666 -24.92 10.82 -20.85
C THR A 666 -26.33 11.09 -21.35
N THR A 667 -27.38 10.65 -20.63
CA THR A 667 -28.79 10.96 -20.98
C THR A 667 -29.11 12.44 -20.79
N GLY A 668 -28.56 13.07 -19.75
CA GLY A 668 -28.67 14.51 -19.50
C GLY A 668 -28.12 15.33 -20.67
N LEU A 669 -26.92 14.99 -21.13
CA LEU A 669 -26.28 15.57 -22.31
C LEU A 669 -27.02 15.22 -23.62
N GLY A 670 -27.64 14.04 -23.69
CA GLY A 670 -28.41 13.59 -24.85
C GLY A 670 -29.58 14.52 -25.22
N LYS A 671 -30.12 15.27 -24.25
CA LYS A 671 -31.14 16.30 -24.48
C LYS A 671 -30.66 17.44 -25.39
N LEU A 672 -29.35 17.64 -25.49
CA LEU A 672 -28.75 18.64 -26.37
C LEU A 672 -28.89 18.27 -27.86
N SER A 673 -29.14 17.00 -28.19
CA SER A 673 -29.30 16.55 -29.59
C SER A 673 -30.39 17.29 -30.38
N GLY A 674 -31.43 17.79 -29.69
CA GLY A 674 -32.53 18.54 -30.29
C GLY A 674 -32.31 20.06 -30.37
N VAL A 675 -31.18 20.58 -29.87
CA VAL A 675 -30.90 22.02 -29.82
C VAL A 675 -30.49 22.54 -31.20
N LYS A 676 -31.22 23.55 -31.71
CA LYS A 676 -30.86 24.25 -32.94
C LYS A 676 -29.54 24.99 -32.76
N GLU A 677 -28.67 24.92 -33.77
CA GLU A 677 -27.35 25.57 -33.76
C GLU A 677 -26.43 25.13 -32.60
N LEU A 678 -26.56 23.89 -32.11
CA LEU A 678 -25.71 23.32 -31.06
C LEU A 678 -24.20 23.53 -31.31
N SER A 679 -23.75 23.35 -32.55
CA SER A 679 -22.36 23.57 -32.94
C SER A 679 -21.87 25.01 -32.75
N HIS A 680 -22.76 26.00 -32.88
CA HIS A 680 -22.43 27.41 -32.63
C HIS A 680 -22.35 27.68 -31.12
N LEU A 681 -23.29 27.15 -30.34
CA LEU A 681 -23.30 27.26 -28.88
C LEU A 681 -22.03 26.70 -28.24
N VAL A 682 -21.64 25.48 -28.62
CA VAL A 682 -20.43 24.81 -28.14
C VAL A 682 -19.15 25.59 -28.49
N LYS A 683 -19.11 26.25 -29.66
CA LYS A 683 -17.98 27.10 -30.06
C LYS A 683 -17.93 28.43 -29.30
N SER A 684 -19.08 28.96 -28.91
CA SER A 684 -19.21 30.28 -28.27
C SER A 684 -19.00 30.26 -26.75
N GLY A 685 -19.16 29.11 -26.10
CA GLY A 685 -18.94 28.95 -24.67
C GLY A 685 -18.77 27.47 -24.30
N PRO A 686 -17.54 26.97 -24.06
CA PRO A 686 -17.37 25.61 -23.58
C PRO A 686 -18.05 25.47 -22.22
N GLY A 687 -18.86 24.43 -22.03
CA GLY A 687 -19.28 24.03 -20.69
C GLY A 687 -18.04 23.81 -19.82
N LYS A 688 -18.11 24.14 -18.53
CA LYS A 688 -16.97 23.92 -17.63
C LYS A 688 -17.14 22.58 -16.94
N LEU A 689 -16.12 21.73 -17.01
CA LEU A 689 -16.00 20.58 -16.12
C LEU A 689 -15.87 21.10 -14.68
N GLY A 690 -16.80 20.72 -13.80
CA GLY A 690 -16.68 21.04 -12.37
C GLY A 690 -15.73 20.08 -11.66
N ASP A 691 -14.90 20.60 -10.75
CA ASP A 691 -14.02 19.77 -9.93
C ASP A 691 -14.84 18.82 -9.04
N VAL A 692 -14.46 17.54 -9.08
CA VAL A 692 -14.99 16.52 -8.17
C VAL A 692 -13.95 16.34 -7.07
N GLU A 693 -14.18 16.97 -5.92
CA GLU A 693 -13.42 16.69 -4.70
C GLU A 693 -13.33 15.18 -4.49
N SER A 694 -12.14 14.68 -4.12
CA SER A 694 -11.86 13.25 -3.92
C SER A 694 -12.83 12.61 -2.93
N GLU A 695 -13.27 13.33 -1.90
CA GLU A 695 -14.24 12.87 -0.88
C GLU A 695 -15.67 12.70 -1.42
N LYS A 696 -15.98 13.26 -2.60
CA LYS A 696 -17.30 13.20 -3.24
C LYS A 696 -17.34 12.24 -4.42
N LYS A 697 -16.23 11.55 -4.74
CA LYS A 697 -16.19 10.50 -5.77
C LYS A 697 -16.94 9.26 -5.25
N TYR A 698 -17.81 8.68 -6.08
CA TYR A 698 -18.43 7.39 -5.76
C TYR A 698 -17.43 6.23 -5.74
N HIS A 699 -16.36 6.35 -6.54
CA HIS A 699 -15.29 5.36 -6.67
C HIS A 699 -14.02 6.03 -7.21
N ASP A 700 -12.85 5.51 -6.85
CA ASP A 700 -11.56 6.14 -7.19
C ASP A 700 -11.16 5.98 -8.67
N TRP A 701 -11.52 4.86 -9.30
CA TRP A 701 -11.15 4.59 -10.71
C TRP A 701 -12.16 5.08 -11.76
N TRP A 702 -13.40 5.40 -11.36
CA TRP A 702 -14.53 5.65 -12.27
C TRP A 702 -15.00 7.09 -12.12
N ILE A 703 -14.38 7.99 -12.88
CA ILE A 703 -14.54 9.43 -12.70
C ILE A 703 -15.79 9.93 -13.39
N ILE A 704 -16.78 10.36 -12.60
CA ILE A 704 -18.00 11.01 -13.08
C ILE A 704 -17.89 12.52 -12.86
N PRO A 705 -17.83 13.35 -13.91
CA PRO A 705 -17.71 14.79 -13.75
C PRO A 705 -19.02 15.43 -13.28
N LYS A 706 -18.92 16.59 -12.62
CA LYS A 706 -20.06 17.49 -12.43
C LYS A 706 -20.26 18.29 -13.71
N LEU A 707 -21.44 18.16 -14.31
CA LEU A 707 -21.82 18.70 -15.61
C LEU A 707 -22.85 19.82 -15.52
#